data_AF-A0A8H4A0E9-F1
#
_entry.id   AF-A0A8H4A0E9-F1
#
_cell.length_a   1.000
_cell.length_b   1.000
_cell.length_c   1.000
_cell.angle_alpha   90.00
_cell.angle_beta   90.00
_cell.angle_gamma   90.00
#
_symmetry.space_group_name_H-M   'P 1'
#
loop_
_entity.id
_entity.type
_entity.pdbx_description
1 polymer ?
#
loop_
_entity_poly.entity_id
_entity_poly.type
_entity_poly.pdbx_seq_one_letter_code
_entity_poly.pdbx_strand_id
1 'polypeptide(L)'
;MFKNILETNFVGSSIVDNGLKMGKSLQFAGSTEFLESKRIVDFIVEKKCYHIKTKVMQLQQKHKNKLDFNKNKSIPIEIWQQTTELQELTRLFADILSLPINKRRQSLLHLEKEVSRLSMEESSEYRYDAIKKIKDLNNLGIKIEQEKGKMINEITKLWQKVDDASLGIEHFFRELGHIYYIFSSESDDSKIIFGNVPTKEKVFKLPEYYADLLISGNTIELLDGDSMTINESWFLAICNRINDRFPKLRIFVISIIGLQSSGKSTLLNALFACKFAVSVGRCTKGFFMQLLFLEKDLSVHLGVDAFILIDTEGFSAPEKMGEPYSEKKDRRLATFAMGISNLTIINVLGESMKKLTEILQIAIVTVTRLEKVGMSPDIIMVKHISEKNELKLSELEQRFREALRKALETVEKDDDATAYSPPSKKYHENIVELYNSIISDCKKSKNTTNFLNWYHLVCGYWKTVDHEDFAVQFKTLQEMDEFMKLKKQVANLEGIINEAFEKHKNLIKKNIRMQCINQKHSNEDSIRKECHQLIKNIYDVSKFKNEECCKECMKVIEEIAKLDKDLEDKNNEKPREEINKTIENYIDQCCDSIYIELKQMTDAILMQISLSNVQNKFIDECIEKGLKSYNKLSDEKERKREAENIWKSLRKEIESENKNTTINVNEKIDKEVTEGYEYRASKKFNNMYSANTFPDLSMINECEASLQPNEIISIQTQIENMVDEILSDIDCFRDGIVGDLILKIDKLTTSGRKYKPGSKQIIHAYALHYFKERMNKIQDEWNKNNTPVGVLDQKKDEYLKKIQTRLQYSHSYQTEGVIAGDYLLRAIQKKSINTENTVRINHVLDQHWIKDSERVRTKYFIELADKVHNNDKDKGVQHFLKPHESIEKWFKDKVNSVKREDQGKIYEKTFNTEFKYVRQSILNCKEFEEIKEFVDEYVTDNGISYVFLNAKDDTIAQQNFNIVQDAIIKELDDGKRNNRYQLKDNLLLNPSDSKNVMEKLGCTEPCYWCGALCCEPRGHVNGDGLFKIHRTDHQPRGLNGKYNTDSKELQTQACHDISDDTNMHYQKKIKKWKIAKSEDFNDWEFKPLKYSDDLSVLMRWFFHELHEKLAVSYNLKVANESDLYRNCKLDKDYREIIIALKNKIRD
;
A
#
# COMPACT_ATOMS: atom_id res chain seq x y z
N MET A 1 18.15 37.66 -17.06
CA MET A 1 19.11 37.22 -18.11
C MET A 1 18.44 36.35 -19.18
N PHE A 2 17.45 35.54 -18.77
CA PHE A 2 16.56 34.75 -19.65
C PHE A 2 15.80 35.57 -20.72
N LYS A 3 15.54 36.86 -20.47
CA LYS A 3 14.78 37.75 -21.37
C LYS A 3 15.57 38.21 -22.61
N ASN A 4 16.88 38.45 -22.49
CA ASN A 4 17.69 39.01 -23.58
C ASN A 4 17.94 38.04 -24.75
N ILE A 5 17.74 36.73 -24.54
CA ILE A 5 17.89 35.71 -25.59
C ILE A 5 16.55 35.44 -26.30
N LEU A 6 15.42 35.74 -25.65
CA LEU A 6 14.08 35.55 -26.23
C LEU A 6 13.63 36.73 -27.12
N GLU A 7 14.25 37.91 -26.99
CA GLU A 7 13.84 39.13 -27.71
C GLU A 7 14.48 39.32 -29.09
N THR A 8 15.37 38.44 -29.56
CA THR A 8 16.10 38.63 -30.84
C THR A 8 15.39 38.14 -32.11
N ASN A 9 14.11 37.76 -32.06
CA ASN A 9 13.34 37.30 -33.23
C ASN A 9 12.16 38.21 -33.66
N PHE A 10 12.26 39.53 -33.45
CA PHE A 10 11.42 40.50 -34.18
C PHE A 10 12.23 41.73 -34.62
N VAL A 11 12.13 42.03 -35.92
CA VAL A 11 12.91 43.03 -36.66
C VAL A 11 12.53 44.48 -36.27
N GLY A 12 13.53 45.34 -36.07
CA GLY A 12 13.45 46.76 -36.44
C GLY A 12 13.70 47.82 -35.34
N SER A 13 14.82 48.53 -35.49
CA SER A 13 15.12 49.91 -35.05
C SER A 13 15.96 50.15 -33.77
N SER A 14 17.12 50.78 -34.04
CA SER A 14 17.94 51.72 -33.25
C SER A 14 18.29 51.44 -31.79
N ILE A 15 19.58 51.16 -31.61
CA ILE A 15 20.38 51.36 -30.41
C ILE A 15 20.20 52.81 -29.89
N VAL A 16 19.81 52.96 -28.63
CA VAL A 16 20.30 54.05 -27.78
C VAL A 16 20.67 53.48 -26.41
N ASP A 17 21.95 53.67 -26.13
CA ASP A 17 22.70 53.44 -24.91
C ASP A 17 21.98 53.93 -23.65
N ASN A 18 21.82 53.04 -22.67
CA ASN A 18 21.77 53.42 -21.26
C ASN A 18 22.15 52.22 -20.40
N GLY A 19 23.36 52.30 -19.86
CA GLY A 19 24.05 51.26 -19.11
C GLY A 19 23.18 50.44 -18.16
N LEU A 20 23.13 49.14 -18.44
CA LEU A 20 22.76 48.11 -17.47
C LEU A 20 23.65 48.29 -16.24
N LYS A 21 23.04 48.74 -15.14
CA LYS A 21 23.60 48.66 -13.79
C LYS A 21 23.76 47.18 -13.38
N MET A 22 24.77 46.52 -13.96
CA MET A 22 25.44 45.41 -13.32
C MET A 22 26.20 45.95 -12.12
N GLY A 23 25.85 45.50 -10.92
CA GLY A 23 26.63 45.80 -9.72
C GLY A 23 25.86 46.42 -8.55
N LYS A 24 24.96 45.64 -7.92
CA LYS A 24 24.67 45.83 -6.48
C LYS A 24 24.66 44.54 -5.63
N SER A 25 24.93 43.36 -6.18
CA SER A 25 25.11 42.13 -5.40
C SER A 25 26.52 41.53 -5.47
N LEU A 26 27.41 42.14 -6.25
CA LEU A 26 28.79 41.70 -6.48
C LEU A 26 29.71 42.92 -6.40
N GLN A 27 29.91 43.45 -5.20
CA GLN A 27 31.21 44.01 -4.86
C GLN A 27 32.00 42.88 -4.20
N PHE A 28 33.13 42.53 -4.80
CA PHE A 28 34.17 41.76 -4.12
C PHE A 28 34.64 42.60 -2.94
N ALA A 29 34.13 42.31 -1.75
CA ALA A 29 34.78 42.73 -0.52
C ALA A 29 36.04 41.86 -0.36
N GLY A 30 37.20 42.50 -0.34
CA GLY A 30 38.47 41.85 -0.09
C GLY A 30 38.44 41.09 1.24
N SER A 31 39.06 39.90 1.25
CA SER A 31 39.60 39.18 2.41
C SER A 31 39.00 39.52 3.79
N THR A 32 37.69 39.40 3.97
CA THR A 32 37.09 39.41 5.30
C THR A 32 36.95 37.97 5.74
N GLU A 33 37.92 37.49 6.53
CA GLU A 33 37.76 36.27 7.32
C GLU A 33 36.51 36.42 8.20
N PHE A 34 35.55 35.51 8.06
CA PHE A 34 34.37 35.49 8.94
C PHE A 34 34.71 34.71 10.20
N LEU A 35 34.64 35.37 11.36
CA LEU A 35 35.02 34.85 12.67
C LEU A 35 34.41 33.47 12.97
N GLU A 36 33.14 33.26 12.60
CA GLU A 36 32.40 32.02 12.82
C GLU A 36 32.97 30.85 12.01
N SER A 37 33.22 31.06 10.71
CA SER A 37 33.84 30.05 9.85
C SER A 37 35.32 29.82 10.16
N LYS A 38 36.04 30.86 10.61
CA LYS A 38 37.46 30.76 11.00
C LYS A 38 37.66 29.78 12.14
N ARG A 39 36.75 29.76 13.12
CA ARG A 39 36.79 28.78 14.23
C ARG A 39 36.76 27.33 13.75
N ILE A 40 35.98 27.01 12.71
CA ILE A 40 35.95 25.66 12.13
C ILE A 40 37.23 25.40 11.34
N VAL A 41 37.73 26.39 10.59
CA VAL A 41 38.99 26.26 9.84
C VAL A 41 40.15 26.00 10.80
N ASP A 42 40.27 26.76 11.89
CA ASP A 42 41.31 26.59 12.91
C ASP A 42 41.22 25.19 13.54
N PHE A 43 40.00 24.71 13.82
CA PHE A 43 39.76 23.35 14.31
C PHE A 43 40.24 22.28 13.29
N ILE A 44 39.98 22.48 12.00
CA ILE A 44 40.46 21.58 10.93
C ILE A 44 41.98 21.63 10.80
N VAL A 45 42.60 22.80 10.92
CA VAL A 45 44.06 22.95 10.87
C VAL A 45 44.72 22.20 12.03
N GLU A 46 44.17 22.32 13.25
CA GLU A 46 44.69 21.63 14.42
C GLU A 46 44.54 20.10 14.30
N LYS A 47 43.35 19.63 13.90
CA LYS A 47 43.00 18.21 13.93
C LYS A 47 43.33 17.46 12.64
N LYS A 48 43.48 18.16 11.52
CA LYS A 48 43.62 17.64 10.14
C LYS A 48 42.34 17.04 9.56
N CYS A 49 42.21 17.07 8.24
CA CYS A 49 41.06 16.56 7.50
C CYS A 49 40.88 15.05 7.69
N TYR A 50 41.99 14.28 7.67
CA TYR A 50 41.96 12.84 7.88
C TYR A 50 41.34 12.47 9.23
N HIS A 51 41.77 13.11 10.32
CA HIS A 51 41.22 12.83 11.66
C HIS A 51 39.75 13.22 11.76
N ILE A 52 39.37 14.39 11.22
CA ILE A 52 37.97 14.82 11.26
C ILE A 52 37.08 13.83 10.52
N LYS A 53 37.46 13.43 9.30
CA LYS A 53 36.66 12.49 8.52
C LYS A 53 36.66 11.08 9.14
N THR A 54 37.80 10.57 9.64
CA THR A 54 37.96 9.17 10.09
C THR A 54 37.74 8.90 11.58
N LYS A 55 37.84 9.91 12.43
CA LYS A 55 37.78 9.75 13.89
C LYS A 55 36.72 10.63 14.54
N VAL A 56 36.37 11.78 13.96
CA VAL A 56 35.37 12.69 14.54
C VAL A 56 33.97 12.42 13.98
N MET A 57 33.82 12.42 12.66
CA MET A 57 32.53 12.21 11.98
C MET A 57 32.15 10.72 11.91
N GLN A 58 31.94 10.10 13.07
CA GLN A 58 31.72 8.65 13.19
C GLN A 58 30.28 8.22 12.90
N LEU A 59 29.29 9.13 12.97
CA LEU A 59 27.89 8.77 12.74
C LEU A 59 27.71 8.32 11.29
N GLN A 60 28.27 9.05 10.33
CA GLN A 60 28.23 8.66 8.91
C GLN A 60 29.07 7.39 8.62
N GLN A 61 30.14 7.13 9.37
CA GLN A 61 31.02 5.98 9.12
C GLN A 61 30.46 4.65 9.61
N LYS A 62 29.88 4.61 10.82
CA LYS A 62 29.28 3.36 11.30
C LYS A 62 28.00 3.04 10.53
N HIS A 63 27.30 4.03 9.98
CA HIS A 63 26.16 3.84 9.06
C HIS A 63 26.58 3.12 7.78
N LYS A 64 27.76 3.47 7.22
CA LYS A 64 28.37 2.81 6.05
C LYS A 64 28.63 1.30 6.23
N ASN A 65 28.80 0.82 7.46
CA ASN A 65 29.08 -0.60 7.75
C ASN A 65 27.82 -1.49 7.87
N LYS A 66 26.63 -1.00 7.48
CA LYS A 66 25.34 -1.73 7.57
C LYS A 66 25.01 -2.25 8.99
N LEU A 67 25.55 -1.63 10.04
CA LEU A 67 24.96 -1.75 11.36
C LEU A 67 23.59 -1.07 11.28
N ASP A 68 22.51 -1.81 11.43
CA ASP A 68 21.15 -1.27 11.35
C ASP A 68 20.92 -0.26 12.49
N PHE A 69 21.22 1.02 12.25
CA PHE A 69 20.85 2.14 13.13
C PHE A 69 19.35 2.18 13.42
N ASN A 70 18.54 1.57 12.55
CA ASN A 70 17.11 1.42 12.70
C ASN A 70 16.71 0.25 13.64
N LYS A 71 17.56 -0.77 13.82
CA LYS A 71 17.31 -1.91 14.72
C LYS A 71 17.86 -1.71 16.13
N ASN A 72 18.92 -0.89 16.29
CA ASN A 72 19.56 -0.70 17.59
C ASN A 72 19.84 0.79 17.88
N LYS A 73 18.84 1.48 18.43
CA LYS A 73 18.84 2.95 18.63
C LYS A 73 19.88 3.48 19.62
N SER A 74 20.49 2.63 20.46
CA SER A 74 21.48 3.07 21.45
C SER A 74 22.83 3.45 20.84
N ILE A 75 23.23 2.78 19.76
CA ILE A 75 24.54 2.94 19.11
C ILE A 75 24.82 4.38 18.62
N PRO A 76 23.95 5.05 17.84
CA PRO A 76 24.18 6.44 17.43
C PRO A 76 24.20 7.43 18.60
N ILE A 77 23.39 7.18 19.64
CA ILE A 77 23.36 8.00 20.87
C ILE A 77 24.68 7.88 21.63
N GLU A 78 25.19 6.65 21.79
CA GLU A 78 26.48 6.38 22.41
C GLU A 78 27.62 7.08 21.67
N ILE A 79 27.66 7.00 20.33
CA ILE A 79 28.68 7.67 19.50
C ILE A 79 28.62 9.18 19.68
N TRP A 80 27.42 9.76 19.63
CA TRP A 80 27.21 11.19 19.84
C TRP A 80 27.70 11.63 21.22
N GLN A 81 27.40 10.87 22.27
CA GLN A 81 27.74 11.20 23.65
C GLN A 81 29.23 11.04 23.98
N GLN A 82 29.90 10.05 23.36
CA GLN A 82 31.30 9.74 23.61
C GLN A 82 32.27 10.63 22.81
N THR A 83 31.78 11.37 21.82
CA THR A 83 32.63 12.14 20.88
C THR A 83 32.50 13.65 21.12
N THR A 84 33.28 14.18 22.07
CA THR A 84 33.28 15.63 22.40
C THR A 84 33.70 16.51 21.21
N GLU A 85 34.65 16.05 20.41
CA GLU A 85 35.11 16.75 19.19
C GLU A 85 33.97 16.91 18.17
N LEU A 86 33.10 15.92 18.03
CA LEU A 86 31.94 15.95 17.13
C LEU A 86 30.87 16.92 17.64
N GLN A 87 30.64 16.93 18.95
CA GLN A 87 29.72 17.87 19.59
C GLN A 87 30.16 19.33 19.39
N GLU A 88 31.45 19.62 19.57
CA GLU A 88 32.02 20.94 19.35
C GLU A 88 31.94 21.37 17.89
N LEU A 89 32.33 20.49 16.96
CA LEU A 89 32.27 20.75 15.52
C LEU A 89 30.84 21.01 15.05
N THR A 90 29.89 20.23 15.55
CA THR A 90 28.45 20.39 15.30
C THR A 90 27.96 21.75 15.80
N ARG A 91 28.34 22.14 17.02
CA ARG A 91 27.96 23.44 17.59
C ARG A 91 28.46 24.58 16.73
N LEU A 92 29.74 24.56 16.36
CA LEU A 92 30.34 25.61 15.51
C LEU A 92 29.65 25.70 14.15
N PHE A 93 29.33 24.57 13.54
CA PHE A 93 28.65 24.54 12.24
C PHE A 93 27.18 24.99 12.34
N ALA A 94 26.48 24.61 13.41
CA ALA A 94 25.12 25.10 13.71
C ALA A 94 25.08 26.62 13.95
N ASP A 95 26.13 27.19 14.56
CA ASP A 95 26.26 28.64 14.74
C ASP A 95 26.37 29.36 13.38
N ILE A 96 27.13 28.80 12.42
CA ILE A 96 27.20 29.32 11.04
C ILE A 96 25.83 29.25 10.37
N LEU A 97 25.13 28.11 10.47
CA LEU A 97 23.80 27.95 9.90
C LEU A 97 22.76 28.87 10.54
N SER A 98 22.93 29.27 11.80
CA SER A 98 22.02 30.19 12.47
C SER A 98 22.21 31.65 12.06
N LEU A 99 23.25 31.98 11.29
CA LEU A 99 23.48 33.34 10.79
C LEU A 99 22.37 33.77 9.80
N PRO A 100 22.12 35.09 9.65
CA PRO A 100 21.29 35.62 8.57
C PRO A 100 21.79 35.15 7.20
N ILE A 101 20.89 34.88 6.26
CA ILE A 101 21.18 34.16 5.00
C ILE A 101 22.40 34.70 4.22
N ASN A 102 22.60 36.01 4.15
CA ASN A 102 23.74 36.60 3.44
C ASN A 102 25.08 36.30 4.14
N LYS A 103 25.12 36.43 5.47
CA LYS A 103 26.30 36.09 6.28
C LYS A 103 26.54 34.58 6.28
N ARG A 104 25.47 33.79 6.43
CA ARG A 104 25.50 32.32 6.33
C ARG A 104 26.15 31.86 5.02
N ARG A 105 25.71 32.39 3.89
CA ARG A 105 26.27 32.05 2.56
C ARG A 105 27.73 32.45 2.44
N GLN A 106 28.11 33.64 2.93
CA GLN A 106 29.51 34.09 2.91
C GLN A 106 30.41 33.21 3.79
N SER A 107 29.97 32.86 4.99
CA SER A 107 30.69 31.97 5.91
C SER A 107 30.82 30.54 5.35
N LEU A 108 29.77 29.99 4.73
CA LEU A 108 29.83 28.68 4.08
C LEU A 108 30.76 28.68 2.86
N LEU A 109 30.77 29.74 2.05
CA LEU A 109 31.71 29.88 0.93
C LEU A 109 33.17 29.96 1.41
N HIS A 110 33.41 30.74 2.47
CA HIS A 110 34.74 30.81 3.09
C HIS A 110 35.17 29.43 3.61
N LEU A 111 34.28 28.72 4.32
CA LEU A 111 34.52 27.39 4.83
C LEU A 111 34.78 26.36 3.71
N GLU A 112 33.94 26.35 2.67
CA GLU A 112 34.09 25.45 1.51
C GLU A 112 35.44 25.64 0.82
N LYS A 113 35.87 26.89 0.64
CA LYS A 113 37.17 27.23 0.06
C LYS A 113 38.33 26.72 0.91
N GLU A 114 38.33 27.01 2.21
CA GLU A 114 39.43 26.63 3.10
C GLU A 114 39.48 25.12 3.36
N VAL A 115 38.33 24.46 3.55
CA VAL A 115 38.26 23.00 3.68
C VAL A 115 38.78 22.33 2.40
N SER A 116 38.40 22.82 1.23
CA SER A 116 38.90 22.29 -0.05
C SER A 116 40.41 22.48 -0.20
N ARG A 117 40.94 23.64 0.20
CA ARG A 117 42.40 23.90 0.20
C ARG A 117 43.14 22.95 1.13
N LEU A 118 42.72 22.84 2.39
CA LEU A 118 43.34 21.98 3.40
C LEU A 118 43.27 20.51 3.01
N SER A 119 42.12 20.05 2.53
CA SER A 119 41.95 18.69 2.03
C SER A 119 42.86 18.43 0.84
N MET A 120 43.02 19.38 -0.08
CA MET A 120 43.90 19.24 -1.23
C MET A 120 45.38 19.20 -0.82
N GLU A 121 45.80 20.02 0.15
CA GLU A 121 47.16 20.00 0.69
C GLU A 121 47.48 18.64 1.35
N GLU A 122 46.59 18.16 2.21
CA GLU A 122 46.78 16.93 2.99
C GLU A 122 46.79 15.65 2.13
N SER A 123 45.99 15.62 1.05
CA SER A 123 45.89 14.47 0.13
C SER A 123 46.86 14.54 -1.06
N SER A 124 47.68 15.58 -1.16
CA SER A 124 48.55 15.85 -2.32
C SER A 124 49.56 14.75 -2.61
N GLU A 125 50.29 14.29 -1.58
CA GLU A 125 51.31 13.25 -1.70
C GLU A 125 50.71 11.91 -2.12
N TYR A 126 49.61 11.49 -1.47
CA TYR A 126 48.91 10.25 -1.81
C TYR A 126 48.36 10.26 -3.25
N ARG A 127 47.83 11.40 -3.71
CA ARG A 127 47.37 11.56 -5.10
C ARG A 127 48.53 11.46 -6.09
N TYR A 128 49.66 12.11 -5.79
CA TYR A 128 50.85 12.04 -6.64
C TYR A 128 51.34 10.60 -6.80
N ASP A 129 51.43 9.86 -5.69
CA ASP A 129 51.85 8.46 -5.69
C ASP A 129 50.88 7.54 -6.43
N ALA A 130 49.56 7.75 -6.25
CA ALA A 130 48.53 6.98 -6.95
C ALA A 130 48.61 7.20 -8.47
N ILE A 131 48.72 8.45 -8.91
CA ILE A 131 48.84 8.81 -10.33
C ILE A 131 50.13 8.25 -10.93
N LYS A 132 51.25 8.33 -10.19
CA LYS A 132 52.53 7.75 -10.62
C LYS A 132 52.41 6.24 -10.83
N LYS A 133 51.84 5.51 -9.87
CA LYS A 133 51.62 4.07 -10.00
C LYS A 133 50.65 3.68 -11.11
N ILE A 134 49.60 4.48 -11.36
CA ILE A 134 48.71 4.27 -12.51
C ILE A 134 49.46 4.43 -13.84
N LYS A 135 50.37 5.42 -13.94
CA LYS A 135 51.22 5.57 -15.12
C LYS A 135 52.19 4.40 -15.27
N ASP A 136 52.79 3.94 -14.18
CA ASP A 136 53.66 2.76 -14.18
C ASP A 136 52.89 1.50 -14.63
N LEU A 137 51.67 1.31 -14.13
CA LEU A 137 50.77 0.22 -14.51
C LEU A 137 50.40 0.26 -16.01
N ASN A 138 50.13 1.45 -16.56
CA ASN A 138 49.80 1.62 -17.97
C ASN A 138 51.02 1.45 -18.90
N ASN A 139 52.24 1.70 -18.40
CA ASN A 139 53.49 1.57 -19.15
C ASN A 139 54.10 0.15 -19.06
N LEU A 140 53.60 -0.70 -18.16
CA LEU A 140 54.05 -2.09 -17.98
C LEU A 140 53.47 -3.01 -19.07
N GLY A 141 54.28 -3.33 -20.07
CA GLY A 141 53.94 -4.29 -21.12
C GLY A 141 54.10 -5.78 -20.77
N ILE A 142 53.98 -6.22 -19.50
CA ILE A 142 54.51 -7.53 -19.07
C ILE A 142 53.52 -8.44 -18.30
N LYS A 143 53.04 -9.45 -19.01
CA LYS A 143 52.93 -10.92 -18.78
C LYS A 143 52.68 -11.59 -17.39
N ILE A 144 52.53 -10.93 -16.23
CA ILE A 144 52.23 -11.65 -14.96
C ILE A 144 51.01 -11.05 -14.22
N GLU A 145 49.93 -11.83 -14.13
CA GLU A 145 48.64 -11.44 -13.56
C GLU A 145 48.69 -11.15 -12.04
N GLN A 146 49.59 -11.82 -11.31
CA GLN A 146 49.81 -11.60 -9.87
C GLN A 146 50.46 -10.25 -9.54
N GLU A 147 51.44 -9.78 -10.34
CA GLU A 147 52.08 -8.47 -10.11
C GLU A 147 51.13 -7.31 -10.41
N LYS A 148 50.28 -7.48 -11.43
CA LYS A 148 49.18 -6.55 -11.75
C LYS A 148 48.19 -6.44 -10.60
N GLY A 149 47.78 -7.56 -10.01
CA GLY A 149 46.91 -7.57 -8.83
C GLY A 149 47.51 -6.86 -7.61
N LYS A 150 48.81 -7.03 -7.37
CA LYS A 150 49.52 -6.34 -6.28
C LYS A 150 49.58 -4.82 -6.50
N MET A 151 49.89 -4.36 -7.71
CA MET A 151 49.87 -2.93 -8.05
C MET A 151 48.47 -2.33 -7.92
N ILE A 152 47.43 -3.02 -8.38
CA ILE A 152 46.04 -2.56 -8.24
C ILE A 152 45.70 -2.37 -6.77
N ASN A 153 46.02 -3.34 -5.90
CA ASN A 153 45.76 -3.21 -4.46
C ASN A 153 46.52 -2.04 -3.81
N GLU A 154 47.77 -1.78 -4.22
CA GLU A 154 48.54 -0.62 -3.75
C GLU A 154 47.91 0.70 -4.21
N ILE A 155 47.44 0.77 -5.46
CA ILE A 155 46.71 1.92 -6.00
C ILE A 155 45.40 2.13 -5.24
N THR A 156 44.62 1.08 -4.97
CA THR A 156 43.39 1.14 -4.17
C THR A 156 43.66 1.67 -2.77
N LYS A 157 44.72 1.21 -2.09
CA LYS A 157 45.11 1.72 -0.75
C LYS A 157 45.50 3.20 -0.78
N LEU A 158 46.18 3.66 -1.82
CA LEU A 158 46.53 5.07 -1.95
C LEU A 158 45.28 5.93 -2.21
N TRP A 159 44.37 5.48 -3.08
CA TRP A 159 43.09 6.18 -3.28
C TRP A 159 42.22 6.18 -2.03
N GLN A 160 42.24 5.13 -1.21
CA GLN A 160 41.57 5.13 0.08
C GLN A 160 42.15 6.21 1.01
N LYS A 161 43.48 6.38 1.05
CA LYS A 161 44.10 7.46 1.83
C LYS A 161 43.75 8.85 1.30
N VAL A 162 43.67 9.00 -0.02
CA VAL A 162 43.18 10.25 -0.64
C VAL A 162 41.74 10.52 -0.22
N ASP A 163 40.88 9.50 -0.21
CA ASP A 163 39.48 9.63 0.20
C ASP A 163 39.33 9.94 1.69
N ASP A 164 40.10 9.27 2.55
CA ASP A 164 40.10 9.49 3.99
C ASP A 164 40.55 10.93 4.34
N ALA A 165 41.43 11.53 3.54
CA ALA A 165 41.84 12.94 3.66
C ALA A 165 40.94 13.92 2.85
N SER A 166 39.93 13.42 2.14
CA SER A 166 39.00 14.21 1.32
C SER A 166 37.82 14.71 2.14
N LEU A 167 38.01 15.81 2.88
CA LEU A 167 36.96 16.48 3.65
C LEU A 167 36.28 17.56 2.80
N GLY A 168 34.97 17.69 2.95
CA GLY A 168 34.15 18.68 2.26
C GLY A 168 32.96 19.09 3.11
N ILE A 169 32.28 20.18 2.72
CA ILE A 169 31.19 20.75 3.50
C ILE A 169 29.98 19.82 3.62
N GLU A 170 29.77 18.94 2.64
CA GLU A 170 28.75 17.90 2.62
C GLU A 170 28.85 16.95 3.83
N HIS A 171 30.07 16.64 4.29
CA HIS A 171 30.28 15.76 5.44
C HIS A 171 29.73 16.38 6.74
N PHE A 172 29.76 17.71 6.86
CA PHE A 172 29.17 18.40 8.00
C PHE A 172 27.64 18.30 7.97
N PHE A 173 27.03 18.45 6.78
CA PHE A 173 25.59 18.29 6.61
C PHE A 173 25.10 16.84 6.85
N ARG A 174 25.90 15.83 6.48
CA ARG A 174 25.61 14.41 6.77
C ARG A 174 25.52 14.14 8.27
N GLU A 175 26.51 14.61 9.04
CA GLU A 175 26.50 14.50 10.50
C GLU A 175 25.27 15.21 11.11
N LEU A 176 24.94 16.42 10.64
CA LEU A 176 23.71 17.10 11.07
C LEU A 176 22.43 16.29 10.77
N GLY A 177 22.37 15.62 9.63
CA GLY A 177 21.25 14.76 9.29
C GLY A 177 21.11 13.58 10.25
N HIS A 178 22.23 12.93 10.61
CA HIS A 178 22.22 11.85 11.60
C HIS A 178 21.87 12.36 13.01
N ILE A 179 22.36 13.53 13.40
CA ILE A 179 22.02 14.17 14.67
C ILE A 179 20.53 14.51 14.71
N TYR A 180 19.98 15.08 13.63
CA TYR A 180 18.54 15.32 13.52
C TYR A 180 17.74 14.03 13.68
N TYR A 181 18.19 12.92 13.06
CA TYR A 181 17.55 11.61 13.21
C TYR A 181 17.60 11.11 14.67
N ILE A 182 18.75 11.22 15.35
CA ILE A 182 18.89 10.86 16.78
C ILE A 182 17.88 11.63 17.63
N PHE A 183 17.84 12.95 17.48
CA PHE A 183 16.98 13.81 18.29
C PHE A 183 15.48 13.69 17.93
N SER A 184 15.17 13.25 16.71
CA SER A 184 13.79 12.97 16.26
C SER A 184 13.28 11.60 16.70
N SER A 185 14.18 10.63 16.88
CA SER A 185 13.85 9.23 17.19
C SER A 185 13.86 8.89 18.68
N GLU A 186 14.47 9.74 19.51
CA GLU A 186 14.49 9.62 20.98
C GLU A 186 13.42 10.52 21.62
N SER A 187 12.51 9.88 22.36
CA SER A 187 11.39 10.55 23.03
C SER A 187 11.77 11.06 24.43
N ASP A 188 12.81 10.50 25.04
CA ASP A 188 13.26 10.85 26.38
C ASP A 188 14.47 11.80 26.34
N ASP A 189 14.20 13.10 26.54
CA ASP A 189 15.24 14.15 26.55
C ASP A 189 16.29 13.92 27.65
N SER A 190 15.99 13.15 28.71
CA SER A 190 16.94 12.87 29.78
C SER A 190 18.07 11.92 29.35
N LYS A 191 17.85 11.14 28.28
CA LYS A 191 18.84 10.21 27.72
C LYS A 191 19.86 10.88 26.81
N ILE A 192 19.64 12.13 26.39
CA ILE A 192 20.59 12.89 25.56
C ILE A 192 21.30 13.92 26.44
N ILE A 193 22.58 13.70 26.72
CA ILE A 193 23.38 14.64 27.52
C ILE A 193 23.65 15.91 26.71
N PHE A 194 23.12 17.05 27.16
CA PHE A 194 23.15 18.33 26.42
C PHE A 194 24.42 19.19 26.60
N GLY A 195 25.39 18.78 27.41
CA GLY A 195 26.73 19.41 27.62
C GLY A 195 26.96 20.81 27.01
N ASN A 196 27.95 20.91 26.10
CA ASN A 196 28.19 22.10 25.25
C ASN A 196 27.45 21.99 23.90
N VAL A 197 26.32 21.27 23.85
CA VAL A 197 25.65 20.82 22.62
C VAL A 197 24.49 21.76 22.24
N PRO A 198 24.18 21.94 20.94
CA PRO A 198 22.96 22.63 20.53
C PRO A 198 21.70 21.99 21.16
N THR A 199 20.85 22.83 21.77
CA THR A 199 19.58 22.39 22.37
C THR A 199 18.69 21.68 21.36
N LYS A 200 17.78 20.81 21.82
CA LYS A 200 16.81 20.12 20.95
C LYS A 200 16.04 21.08 20.03
N GLU A 201 15.68 22.25 20.56
CA GLU A 201 15.06 23.33 19.76
C GLU A 201 15.97 23.84 18.64
N LYS A 202 17.26 24.04 18.90
CA LYS A 202 18.24 24.45 17.88
C LYS A 202 18.41 23.37 16.81
N VAL A 203 18.51 22.10 17.20
CA VAL A 203 18.64 20.97 16.24
C VAL A 203 17.44 20.89 15.30
N PHE A 204 16.22 21.03 15.81
CA PHE A 204 15.00 21.02 14.97
C PHE A 204 14.82 22.26 14.08
N LYS A 205 15.59 23.33 14.30
CA LYS A 205 15.67 24.49 13.38
C LYS A 205 16.69 24.30 12.26
N LEU A 206 17.64 23.38 12.37
CA LEU A 206 18.67 23.18 11.34
C LEU A 206 18.11 22.84 9.94
N PRO A 207 17.06 22.00 9.78
CA PRO A 207 16.47 21.76 8.47
C PRO A 207 15.92 23.03 7.81
N GLU A 208 15.42 24.00 8.59
CA GLU A 208 14.93 25.28 8.08
C GLU A 208 16.07 26.10 7.47
N TYR A 209 17.22 26.17 8.16
CA TYR A 209 18.38 26.87 7.65
C TYR A 209 18.97 26.23 6.39
N TYR A 210 18.88 24.90 6.27
CA TYR A 210 19.33 24.18 5.10
C TYR A 210 18.33 24.30 3.93
N ALA A 211 17.03 24.31 4.20
CA ALA A 211 15.99 24.63 3.22
C ALA A 211 16.16 26.04 2.65
N ASP A 212 16.43 27.03 3.50
CA ASP A 212 16.72 28.41 3.06
C ASP A 212 17.91 28.49 2.10
N LEU A 213 18.94 27.66 2.32
CA LEU A 213 20.09 27.57 1.43
C LEU A 213 19.66 26.99 0.07
N LEU A 214 18.87 25.92 0.04
CA LEU A 214 18.35 25.36 -1.21
C LEU A 214 17.52 26.38 -1.99
N ILE A 215 16.60 27.07 -1.30
CA ILE A 215 15.76 28.13 -1.86
C ILE A 215 16.62 29.28 -2.43
N SER A 216 17.78 29.53 -1.82
CA SER A 216 18.73 30.57 -2.24
C SER A 216 19.64 30.12 -3.40
N GLY A 217 19.43 28.93 -3.95
CA GLY A 217 20.21 28.35 -5.06
C GLY A 217 21.57 27.79 -4.62
N ASN A 218 21.75 27.45 -3.34
CA ASN A 218 22.95 26.71 -2.89
C ASN A 218 22.82 25.21 -3.20
N THR A 219 23.95 24.57 -3.47
CA THR A 219 24.04 23.12 -3.68
C THR A 219 23.79 22.36 -2.38
N ILE A 220 23.01 21.28 -2.47
CA ILE A 220 22.73 20.34 -1.37
C ILE A 220 22.96 18.92 -1.85
N GLU A 221 23.50 18.06 -0.98
CA GLU A 221 23.60 16.63 -1.24
C GLU A 221 22.24 15.94 -1.04
N LEU A 222 21.79 15.20 -2.07
CA LEU A 222 20.57 14.40 -2.08
C LEU A 222 20.85 12.94 -1.73
N LEU A 223 21.87 12.34 -2.35
CA LEU A 223 22.30 10.96 -2.13
C LEU A 223 23.74 10.97 -1.61
N ASP A 224 23.97 10.41 -0.43
CA ASP A 224 25.30 10.33 0.18
C ASP A 224 26.23 9.44 -0.66
N GLY A 225 27.29 10.06 -1.19
CA GLY A 225 28.30 9.42 -2.02
C GLY A 225 29.21 8.39 -1.34
N ASP A 226 29.32 8.42 -0.01
CA ASP A 226 30.19 7.52 0.75
C ASP A 226 29.45 6.31 1.31
N SER A 227 28.17 6.49 1.69
CA SER A 227 27.32 5.43 2.26
C SER A 227 26.31 4.84 1.26
N MET A 228 26.04 5.52 0.15
CA MET A 228 24.94 5.20 -0.77
C MET A 228 23.59 5.16 -0.05
N THR A 229 23.30 6.15 0.78
CA THR A 229 22.00 6.24 1.48
C THR A 229 21.40 7.64 1.40
N ILE A 230 20.09 7.71 1.62
CA ILE A 230 19.35 8.96 1.77
C ILE A 230 18.85 9.00 3.21
N ASN A 231 19.19 10.07 3.96
CA ASN A 231 18.60 10.28 5.27
C ASN A 231 17.16 10.80 5.11
N GLU A 232 16.20 9.88 5.02
CA GLU A 232 14.79 10.19 4.71
C GLU A 232 14.17 11.17 5.71
N SER A 233 14.51 11.07 7.00
CA SER A 233 13.99 11.96 8.05
C SER A 233 14.51 13.39 7.91
N TRP A 234 15.81 13.54 7.63
CA TRP A 234 16.44 14.83 7.39
C TRP A 234 15.93 15.47 6.09
N PHE A 235 15.88 14.69 5.01
CA PHE A 235 15.43 15.16 3.71
C PHE A 235 13.95 15.57 3.74
N LEU A 236 13.08 14.77 4.38
CA LEU A 236 11.67 15.12 4.59
C LEU A 236 11.53 16.42 5.39
N ALA A 237 12.34 16.61 6.43
CA ALA A 237 12.30 17.83 7.23
C ALA A 237 12.63 19.07 6.37
N ILE A 238 13.63 19.00 5.50
CA ILE A 238 13.97 20.07 4.54
C ILE A 238 12.81 20.28 3.56
N CYS A 239 12.27 19.21 2.98
CA CYS A 239 11.17 19.28 2.02
C CYS A 239 9.91 19.91 2.62
N ASN A 240 9.58 19.57 3.86
CA ASN A 240 8.47 20.18 4.59
C ASN A 240 8.68 21.70 4.77
N ARG A 241 9.90 22.16 5.07
CA ARG A 241 10.19 23.60 5.19
C ARG A 241 10.04 24.34 3.86
N ILE A 242 10.42 23.71 2.75
CA ILE A 242 10.24 24.28 1.41
C ILE A 242 8.75 24.28 1.04
N ASN A 243 8.03 23.21 1.33
CA ASN A 243 6.60 23.09 1.10
C ASN A 243 5.79 24.09 1.94
N ASP A 244 6.18 24.34 3.20
CA ASP A 244 5.56 25.36 4.06
C ASP A 244 5.65 26.76 3.42
N ARG A 245 6.76 27.05 2.72
CA ARG A 245 7.00 28.34 2.06
C ARG A 245 6.45 28.40 0.64
N PHE A 246 6.45 27.28 -0.08
CA PHE A 246 6.00 27.13 -1.47
C PHE A 246 5.15 25.85 -1.65
N PRO A 247 3.89 25.81 -1.14
CA PRO A 247 3.08 24.58 -1.11
C PRO A 247 2.72 24.01 -2.49
N LYS A 248 2.69 24.88 -3.50
CA LYS A 248 2.34 24.56 -4.88
C LYS A 248 3.52 24.64 -5.83
N LEU A 249 4.74 24.49 -5.31
CA LEU A 249 5.97 24.56 -6.10
C LEU A 249 5.98 23.47 -7.18
N ARG A 250 5.64 23.85 -8.43
CA ARG A 250 5.76 22.99 -9.61
C ARG A 250 7.20 23.00 -10.05
N ILE A 251 7.80 21.82 -10.15
CA ILE A 251 9.19 21.68 -10.52
C ILE A 251 9.36 20.90 -11.81
N PHE A 252 10.48 21.18 -12.49
CA PHE A 252 11.00 20.37 -13.57
C PHE A 252 12.42 19.93 -13.23
N VAL A 253 12.65 18.62 -13.23
CA VAL A 253 13.88 18.01 -12.71
C VAL A 253 14.79 17.62 -13.86
N ILE A 254 16.02 18.14 -13.85
CA ILE A 254 17.05 17.92 -14.87
C ILE A 254 18.24 17.24 -14.20
N SER A 255 18.53 15.99 -14.56
CA SER A 255 19.75 15.30 -14.13
C SER A 255 20.80 15.28 -15.24
N ILE A 256 22.07 15.18 -14.87
CA ILE A 256 23.17 14.93 -15.81
C ILE A 256 23.94 13.67 -15.41
N ILE A 257 24.13 12.74 -16.33
CA ILE A 257 24.89 11.51 -16.14
C ILE A 257 26.03 11.40 -17.14
N GLY A 258 27.05 10.60 -16.83
CA GLY A 258 28.21 10.44 -17.70
C GLY A 258 29.47 10.01 -16.96
N LEU A 259 30.47 9.58 -17.72
CA LEU A 259 31.75 9.13 -17.17
C LEU A 259 32.39 10.19 -16.27
N GLN A 260 33.22 9.74 -15.34
CA GLN A 260 33.97 10.63 -14.46
C GLN A 260 34.84 11.60 -15.26
N SER A 261 34.92 12.86 -14.80
CA SER A 261 35.71 13.92 -15.42
C SER A 261 35.31 14.27 -16.87
N SER A 262 34.11 13.91 -17.30
CA SER A 262 33.56 14.28 -18.62
C SER A 262 33.09 15.74 -18.74
N GLY A 263 33.17 16.53 -17.66
CA GLY A 263 32.74 17.93 -17.65
C GLY A 263 31.26 18.15 -17.30
N LYS A 264 30.59 17.20 -16.63
CA LYS A 264 29.16 17.30 -16.23
C LYS A 264 28.84 18.60 -15.47
N SER A 265 29.48 18.80 -14.33
CA SER A 265 29.28 19.99 -13.48
C SER A 265 29.65 21.28 -14.22
N THR A 266 30.67 21.24 -15.09
CA THR A 266 31.04 22.36 -15.97
C THR A 266 29.94 22.70 -16.98
N LEU A 267 29.32 21.68 -17.58
CA LEU A 267 28.22 21.86 -18.53
C LEU A 267 26.98 22.41 -17.84
N LEU A 268 26.59 21.87 -16.67
CA LEU A 268 25.48 22.43 -15.89
C LEU A 268 25.74 23.88 -15.47
N ASN A 269 26.95 24.18 -14.98
CA ASN A 269 27.34 25.54 -14.61
C ASN A 269 27.25 26.50 -15.81
N ALA A 270 27.64 26.06 -17.01
CA ALA A 270 27.48 26.84 -18.23
C ALA A 270 26.01 27.03 -18.62
N LEU A 271 25.19 25.97 -18.54
CA LEU A 271 23.78 25.96 -18.93
C LEU A 271 22.85 26.67 -17.95
N PHE A 272 23.19 26.83 -16.68
CA PHE A 272 22.24 27.45 -15.74
C PHE A 272 22.86 28.59 -14.93
N ALA A 273 24.08 29.00 -15.30
CA ALA A 273 24.87 29.96 -14.53
C ALA A 273 24.96 29.56 -13.04
N CYS A 274 25.02 28.26 -12.78
CA CYS A 274 25.02 27.69 -11.44
C CYS A 274 26.45 27.44 -10.92
N LYS A 275 26.55 26.96 -9.68
CA LYS A 275 27.81 26.84 -8.93
C LYS A 275 28.02 25.44 -8.34
N PHE A 276 27.83 24.39 -9.14
CA PHE A 276 28.32 23.07 -8.77
C PHE A 276 29.85 23.10 -8.65
N ALA A 277 30.39 22.34 -7.68
CA ALA A 277 31.82 22.31 -7.41
C ALA A 277 32.59 21.70 -8.60
N VAL A 278 33.60 22.43 -9.08
CA VAL A 278 34.48 22.04 -10.19
C VAL A 278 35.95 22.06 -9.75
N SER A 279 36.28 21.33 -8.68
CA SER A 279 37.65 21.30 -8.15
C SER A 279 38.50 20.22 -8.81
N VAL A 280 39.75 20.55 -9.14
CA VAL A 280 40.76 19.60 -9.61
C VAL A 280 41.17 18.72 -8.42
N GLY A 281 40.81 17.43 -8.42
CA GLY A 281 41.29 16.46 -7.42
C GLY A 281 40.27 16.00 -6.35
N ARG A 282 39.01 16.46 -6.42
CA ARG A 282 37.86 15.84 -5.74
C ARG A 282 36.76 15.62 -6.78
N CYS A 283 36.41 14.38 -7.05
CA CYS A 283 35.30 14.05 -7.95
C CYS A 283 33.98 14.05 -7.17
N THR A 284 32.90 14.49 -7.81
CA THR A 284 31.54 14.40 -7.24
C THR A 284 31.25 12.96 -6.86
N LYS A 285 30.96 12.70 -5.58
CA LYS A 285 30.49 11.42 -5.05
C LYS A 285 29.08 11.62 -4.51
N GLY A 286 28.14 10.76 -4.89
CA GLY A 286 26.73 10.98 -4.59
C GLY A 286 26.05 11.93 -5.55
N PHE A 287 24.82 12.36 -5.22
CA PHE A 287 24.01 13.26 -6.06
C PHE A 287 23.86 14.60 -5.37
N PHE A 288 24.10 15.67 -6.10
CA PHE A 288 23.97 17.03 -5.61
C PHE A 288 22.88 17.76 -6.37
N MET A 289 22.01 18.46 -5.67
CA MET A 289 20.90 19.19 -6.26
C MET A 289 20.95 20.70 -5.97
N GLN A 290 20.40 21.48 -6.89
CA GLN A 290 20.12 22.91 -6.72
C GLN A 290 18.70 23.24 -7.16
N LEU A 291 18.04 24.12 -6.41
CA LEU A 291 16.71 24.64 -6.73
C LEU A 291 16.83 26.05 -7.33
N LEU A 292 16.37 26.22 -8.57
CA LEU A 292 16.43 27.47 -9.31
C LEU A 292 15.02 27.98 -9.62
N PHE A 293 14.58 29.03 -8.92
CA PHE A 293 13.30 29.66 -9.20
C PHE A 293 13.29 30.39 -10.55
N LEU A 294 12.22 30.21 -11.31
CA LEU A 294 12.03 30.88 -12.59
C LEU A 294 11.45 32.29 -12.39
N GLU A 295 11.81 33.22 -13.27
CA GLU A 295 11.14 34.52 -13.35
C GLU A 295 9.66 34.32 -13.73
N LYS A 296 8.78 35.19 -13.22
CA LYS A 296 7.32 35.02 -13.32
C LYS A 296 6.82 34.79 -14.75
N ASP A 297 7.35 35.54 -15.71
CA ASP A 297 6.96 35.44 -17.12
C ASP A 297 7.33 34.07 -17.71
N LEU A 298 8.53 33.59 -17.41
CA LEU A 298 9.02 32.28 -17.85
C LEU A 298 8.27 31.14 -17.15
N SER A 299 7.97 31.31 -15.86
CA SER A 299 7.21 30.35 -15.08
C SER A 299 5.80 30.14 -15.63
N VAL A 300 5.12 31.22 -16.01
CA VAL A 300 3.80 31.16 -16.66
C VAL A 300 3.90 30.47 -18.02
N HIS A 301 4.92 30.80 -18.82
CA HIS A 301 5.10 30.26 -20.16
C HIS A 301 5.41 28.75 -20.17
N LEU A 302 6.18 28.27 -19.20
CA LEU A 302 6.57 26.86 -19.09
C LEU A 302 5.64 26.03 -18.22
N GLY A 303 4.76 26.66 -17.44
CA GLY A 303 3.89 25.95 -16.49
C GLY A 303 4.63 25.36 -15.28
N VAL A 304 5.86 25.82 -15.02
CA VAL A 304 6.77 25.35 -13.96
C VAL A 304 7.24 26.55 -13.14
N ASP A 305 7.46 26.39 -11.84
CA ASP A 305 7.87 27.47 -10.93
C ASP A 305 9.38 27.48 -10.65
N ALA A 306 10.02 26.31 -10.68
CA ALA A 306 11.46 26.16 -10.47
C ALA A 306 12.05 24.94 -11.20
N PHE A 307 13.34 25.00 -11.50
CA PHE A 307 14.11 23.84 -11.93
C PHE A 307 14.85 23.22 -10.76
N ILE A 308 14.87 21.89 -10.69
CA ILE A 308 15.84 21.16 -9.88
C ILE A 308 16.92 20.64 -10.81
N LEU A 309 18.15 21.07 -10.60
CA LEU A 309 19.32 20.53 -11.30
C LEU A 309 19.99 19.49 -10.43
N ILE A 310 20.28 18.31 -10.98
CA ILE A 310 20.95 17.21 -10.28
C ILE A 310 22.27 16.90 -10.98
N ASP A 311 23.39 17.19 -10.32
CA ASP A 311 24.73 16.75 -10.71
C ASP A 311 25.03 15.39 -10.06
N THR A 312 25.39 14.40 -10.86
CA THR A 312 25.60 13.02 -10.39
C THR A 312 27.08 12.64 -10.28
N GLU A 313 27.35 11.63 -9.45
CA GLU A 313 28.63 10.93 -9.43
C GLU A 313 29.05 10.46 -10.84
N GLY A 314 30.34 10.54 -11.13
CA GLY A 314 30.90 10.04 -12.39
C GLY A 314 31.05 8.53 -12.41
N PHE A 315 30.62 7.92 -13.52
CA PHE A 315 30.78 6.48 -13.73
C PHE A 315 32.24 6.11 -14.05
N SER A 316 32.60 4.86 -13.75
CA SER A 316 33.90 4.23 -14.07
C SER A 316 35.12 5.00 -13.56
N ALA A 317 35.08 5.43 -12.32
CA ALA A 317 36.17 6.19 -11.69
C ALA A 317 37.45 5.37 -11.49
N PRO A 318 38.66 5.89 -11.78
CA PRO A 318 39.93 5.18 -11.54
C PRO A 318 40.14 4.80 -10.07
N GLU A 319 39.61 5.58 -9.11
CA GLU A 319 39.66 5.23 -7.69
C GLU A 319 38.83 3.99 -7.32
N LYS A 320 37.88 3.56 -8.15
CA LYS A 320 37.07 2.33 -7.97
C LYS A 320 37.72 1.08 -8.60
N MET A 321 38.95 1.20 -9.09
CA MET A 321 39.67 0.12 -9.76
C MET A 321 39.93 -1.03 -8.77
N GLY A 322 39.33 -2.19 -9.04
CA GLY A 322 39.44 -3.40 -8.21
C GLY A 322 38.28 -3.64 -7.24
N GLU A 323 37.29 -2.74 -7.15
CA GLU A 323 36.07 -2.99 -6.37
C GLU A 323 35.17 -4.02 -7.06
N PRO A 324 34.81 -5.14 -6.39
CA PRO A 324 33.78 -6.05 -6.88
C PRO A 324 32.48 -5.27 -7.07
N TYR A 325 31.80 -5.46 -8.20
CA TYR A 325 30.47 -4.87 -8.46
C TYR A 325 30.43 -3.34 -8.67
N SER A 326 31.55 -2.66 -8.94
CA SER A 326 31.58 -1.22 -9.26
C SER A 326 30.64 -0.83 -10.42
N GLU A 327 30.52 -1.68 -11.44
CA GLU A 327 29.55 -1.49 -12.53
C GLU A 327 28.09 -1.59 -12.07
N LYS A 328 27.79 -2.47 -11.10
CA LYS A 328 26.44 -2.59 -10.53
C LYS A 328 26.05 -1.28 -9.81
N LYS A 329 26.99 -0.67 -9.09
CA LYS A 329 26.81 0.65 -8.47
C LYS A 329 26.53 1.71 -9.54
N ASP A 330 27.34 1.78 -10.60
CA ASP A 330 27.16 2.78 -11.65
C ASP A 330 25.81 2.60 -12.39
N ARG A 331 25.39 1.36 -12.64
CA ARG A 331 24.05 1.06 -13.19
C ARG A 331 22.93 1.51 -12.28
N ARG A 332 23.01 1.22 -10.97
CA ARG A 332 22.03 1.68 -9.97
C ARG A 332 21.92 3.20 -9.94
N LEU A 333 23.05 3.91 -9.94
CA LEU A 333 23.06 5.37 -9.96
C LEU A 333 22.45 5.90 -11.26
N ALA A 334 22.79 5.34 -12.42
CA ALA A 334 22.18 5.73 -13.70
C ALA A 334 20.66 5.55 -13.70
N THR A 335 20.15 4.37 -13.30
CA THR A 335 18.71 4.09 -13.21
C THR A 335 18.01 5.05 -12.25
N PHE A 336 18.62 5.32 -11.09
CA PHE A 336 18.06 6.23 -10.10
C PHE A 336 17.98 7.68 -10.61
N ALA A 337 19.05 8.20 -11.23
CA ALA A 337 19.07 9.53 -11.82
C ALA A 337 17.99 9.71 -12.88
N MET A 338 17.85 8.73 -13.77
CA MET A 338 16.83 8.73 -14.82
C MET A 338 15.41 8.69 -14.23
N GLY A 339 15.17 7.78 -13.28
CA GLY A 339 13.84 7.58 -12.70
C GLY A 339 13.26 8.77 -11.94
N ILE A 340 14.10 9.61 -11.34
CA ILE A 340 13.66 10.80 -10.57
C ILE A 340 13.61 12.08 -11.40
N SER A 341 13.92 12.03 -12.70
CA SER A 341 14.07 13.20 -13.57
C SER A 341 12.92 13.37 -14.54
N ASN A 342 12.64 14.61 -14.92
CA ASN A 342 11.83 14.90 -16.10
C ASN A 342 12.68 14.87 -17.37
N LEU A 343 13.94 15.29 -17.27
CA LEU A 343 14.93 15.28 -18.34
C LEU A 343 16.27 14.75 -17.81
N THR A 344 16.90 13.83 -18.53
CA THR A 344 18.25 13.35 -18.25
C THR A 344 19.22 13.72 -19.38
N ILE A 345 20.26 14.47 -19.04
CA ILE A 345 21.35 14.84 -19.93
C ILE A 345 22.45 13.78 -19.84
N ILE A 346 22.77 13.13 -20.96
CA ILE A 346 23.84 12.15 -21.06
C ILE A 346 25.08 12.81 -21.65
N ASN A 347 26.07 13.09 -20.80
CA ASN A 347 27.30 13.76 -21.19
C ASN A 347 28.39 12.78 -21.63
N VAL A 348 28.79 12.85 -22.90
CA VAL A 348 29.71 11.93 -23.56
C VAL A 348 31.00 12.65 -23.98
N LEU A 349 32.14 12.26 -23.41
CA LEU A 349 33.46 12.82 -23.76
C LEU A 349 34.25 11.85 -24.68
N GLY A 350 34.50 12.23 -25.94
CA GLY A 350 35.41 11.52 -26.86
C GLY A 350 34.93 10.12 -27.30
N GLU A 351 35.86 9.18 -27.46
CA GLU A 351 35.62 7.82 -28.01
C GLU A 351 35.04 6.81 -26.99
N SER A 352 34.61 7.29 -25.82
CA SER A 352 34.28 6.45 -24.65
C SER A 352 32.85 5.90 -24.63
N MET A 353 32.14 5.96 -25.76
CA MET A 353 30.73 5.55 -25.91
C MET A 353 30.46 4.12 -25.45
N LYS A 354 31.35 3.15 -25.75
CA LYS A 354 31.09 1.73 -25.48
C LYS A 354 30.77 1.43 -24.00
N LYS A 355 31.57 1.97 -23.07
CA LYS A 355 31.37 1.76 -21.63
C LYS A 355 30.10 2.44 -21.11
N LEU A 356 29.81 3.63 -21.63
CA LEU A 356 28.62 4.37 -21.26
C LEU A 356 27.36 3.65 -21.79
N THR A 357 27.41 3.12 -23.02
CA THR A 357 26.34 2.30 -23.61
C THR A 357 25.99 1.08 -22.77
N GLU A 358 26.98 0.34 -22.27
CA GLU A 358 26.76 -0.84 -21.42
C GLU A 358 26.06 -0.49 -20.09
N ILE A 359 26.38 0.68 -19.50
CA ILE A 359 25.72 1.17 -18.28
C ILE A 359 24.30 1.63 -18.57
N LEU A 360 24.11 2.37 -19.68
CA LEU A 360 22.83 2.98 -20.04
C LEU A 360 21.80 1.98 -20.55
N GLN A 361 22.21 0.94 -21.29
CA GLN A 361 21.28 -0.06 -21.83
C GLN A 361 20.43 -0.71 -20.72
N ILE A 362 21.04 -1.05 -19.60
CA ILE A 362 20.34 -1.65 -18.45
C ILE A 362 19.46 -0.61 -17.75
N ALA A 363 19.99 0.61 -17.53
CA ALA A 363 19.23 1.69 -16.89
C ALA A 363 17.98 2.07 -17.69
N ILE A 364 18.10 2.19 -19.02
CA ILE A 364 17.00 2.53 -19.93
C ILE A 364 15.95 1.43 -19.96
N VAL A 365 16.34 0.15 -20.05
CA VAL A 365 15.38 -0.97 -20.03
C VAL A 365 14.61 -1.06 -18.71
N THR A 366 15.26 -0.76 -17.58
CA THR A 366 14.56 -0.69 -16.30
C THR A 366 13.60 0.51 -16.24
N VAL A 367 14.00 1.66 -16.77
CA VAL A 367 13.16 2.87 -16.82
C VAL A 367 11.97 2.71 -17.78
N THR A 368 12.13 2.08 -18.95
CA THR A 368 11.02 1.83 -19.89
C THR A 368 9.99 0.82 -19.38
N ARG A 369 10.37 -0.06 -18.45
CA ARG A 369 9.38 -0.87 -17.69
C ARG A 369 8.52 -0.02 -16.76
N LEU A 370 9.06 1.08 -16.25
CA LEU A 370 8.36 2.07 -15.42
C LEU A 370 7.52 3.05 -16.28
N GLU A 371 7.80 3.17 -17.57
CA GLU A 371 6.94 3.93 -18.50
C GLU A 371 5.54 3.30 -18.67
N LYS A 372 5.40 1.97 -18.51
CA LYS A 372 4.09 1.29 -18.53
C LYS A 372 3.14 1.74 -17.43
N VAL A 373 3.63 2.47 -16.42
CA VAL A 373 2.86 3.15 -15.35
C VAL A 373 2.80 4.68 -15.51
N GLY A 374 3.15 5.21 -16.69
CA GLY A 374 2.91 6.61 -17.08
C GLY A 374 4.04 7.61 -16.81
N MET A 375 5.26 7.14 -16.56
CA MET A 375 6.42 8.00 -16.27
C MET A 375 7.61 7.71 -17.20
N SER A 376 7.92 8.63 -18.12
CA SER A 376 9.09 8.59 -19.02
C SER A 376 9.94 9.86 -18.86
N PRO A 377 11.22 9.78 -18.44
CA PRO A 377 12.13 10.93 -18.54
C PRO A 377 12.52 11.15 -20.00
N ASP A 378 12.51 12.41 -20.46
CA ASP A 378 13.13 12.77 -21.74
C ASP A 378 14.66 12.61 -21.63
N ILE A 379 15.34 12.25 -22.72
CA ILE A 379 16.78 12.01 -22.72
C ILE A 379 17.44 12.87 -23.79
N ILE A 380 18.38 13.72 -23.39
CA ILE A 380 19.24 14.48 -24.30
C ILE A 380 20.67 13.99 -24.19
N MET A 381 21.27 13.57 -25.30
CA MET A 381 22.69 13.24 -25.33
C MET A 381 23.50 14.48 -25.71
N VAL A 382 24.61 14.75 -25.01
CA VAL A 382 25.54 15.84 -25.32
C VAL A 382 26.93 15.25 -25.52
N LYS A 383 27.43 15.30 -26.76
CA LYS A 383 28.68 14.65 -27.18
C LYS A 383 29.78 15.65 -27.51
N HIS A 384 30.94 15.51 -26.87
CA HIS A 384 32.10 16.37 -27.09
C HIS A 384 32.87 15.92 -28.34
N ILE A 385 32.91 16.76 -29.40
CA ILE A 385 33.53 16.44 -30.70
C ILE A 385 34.83 17.24 -30.89
N SER A 386 35.95 16.56 -31.18
CA SER A 386 37.18 17.20 -31.65
C SER A 386 37.29 17.10 -33.19
N GLU A 387 37.88 18.12 -33.83
CA GLU A 387 38.02 18.24 -35.30
C GLU A 387 38.71 17.05 -35.99
N LYS A 388 39.40 16.17 -35.25
CA LYS A 388 40.15 15.03 -35.81
C LYS A 388 39.30 13.77 -36.05
N ASN A 389 38.06 13.70 -35.56
CA ASN A 389 37.31 12.43 -35.44
C ASN A 389 35.96 12.36 -36.18
N GLU A 390 35.65 13.33 -37.06
CA GLU A 390 34.33 13.46 -37.72
C GLU A 390 33.91 12.22 -38.56
N LEU A 391 34.85 11.57 -39.24
CA LEU A 391 34.55 10.52 -40.24
C LEU A 391 34.37 9.10 -39.66
N LYS A 392 34.88 8.79 -38.46
CA LYS A 392 34.71 7.47 -37.79
C LYS A 392 33.51 7.43 -36.84
N LEU A 393 32.90 8.58 -36.56
CA LEU A 393 31.92 8.77 -35.49
C LEU A 393 30.49 8.43 -35.91
N SER A 394 30.15 8.51 -37.20
CA SER A 394 28.79 8.28 -37.73
C SER A 394 28.35 6.82 -37.60
N GLU A 395 29.26 5.86 -37.79
CA GLU A 395 28.96 4.42 -37.71
C GLU A 395 28.68 3.97 -36.26
N LEU A 396 29.49 4.44 -35.30
CA LEU A 396 29.29 4.16 -33.87
C LEU A 396 28.02 4.82 -33.33
N GLU A 397 27.68 6.00 -33.86
CA GLU A 397 26.45 6.73 -33.52
C GLU A 397 25.20 6.03 -34.07
N GLN A 398 25.22 5.58 -35.33
CA GLN A 398 24.16 4.73 -35.88
C GLN A 398 23.96 3.45 -35.07
N ARG A 399 25.05 2.76 -34.66
CA ARG A 399 24.93 1.53 -33.86
C ARG A 399 24.37 1.76 -32.46
N PHE A 400 24.67 2.89 -31.83
CA PHE A 400 24.10 3.24 -30.53
C PHE A 400 22.63 3.63 -30.66
N ARG A 401 22.26 4.45 -31.64
CA ARG A 401 20.86 4.79 -31.95
C ARG A 401 20.06 3.54 -32.29
N GLU A 402 20.60 2.62 -33.07
CA GLU A 402 19.96 1.36 -33.42
C GLU A 402 19.74 0.49 -32.16
N ALA A 403 20.70 0.45 -31.24
CA ALA A 403 20.57 -0.26 -29.97
C ALA A 403 19.55 0.39 -29.03
N LEU A 404 19.49 1.72 -29.01
CA LEU A 404 18.50 2.50 -28.27
C LEU A 404 17.09 2.31 -28.87
N ARG A 405 16.96 2.44 -30.19
CA ARG A 405 15.72 2.28 -30.97
C ARG A 405 15.16 0.88 -30.81
N LYS A 406 16.00 -0.16 -30.87
CA LYS A 406 15.59 -1.55 -30.58
C LYS A 406 15.16 -1.77 -29.14
N ALA A 407 15.77 -1.09 -28.18
CA ALA A 407 15.31 -1.12 -26.78
C ALA A 407 14.00 -0.31 -26.56
N LEU A 408 13.66 0.60 -27.48
CA LEU A 408 12.55 1.57 -27.41
C LEU A 408 11.39 1.31 -28.40
N GLU A 409 11.38 0.21 -29.18
CA GLU A 409 10.36 -0.09 -30.22
C GLU A 409 8.93 -0.38 -29.66
N THR A 410 8.56 0.18 -28.51
CA THR A 410 7.17 0.31 -28.04
C THR A 410 6.68 1.75 -27.79
N VAL A 411 7.33 2.82 -28.26
CA VAL A 411 6.74 4.18 -28.48
C VAL A 411 7.76 5.10 -29.21
N GLU A 412 7.31 5.87 -30.21
CA GLU A 412 8.13 6.79 -31.03
C GLU A 412 8.27 8.21 -30.45
N LYS A 413 9.48 8.82 -30.48
CA LYS A 413 9.95 9.89 -31.41
C LYS A 413 11.27 10.58 -30.96
N ASP A 414 12.04 11.03 -31.97
CA ASP A 414 13.40 11.60 -31.98
C ASP A 414 13.58 13.05 -31.45
N ASP A 415 14.81 13.43 -31.05
CA ASP A 415 15.62 14.52 -31.65
C ASP A 415 17.02 14.72 -30.98
N ASP A 416 17.95 15.37 -31.71
CA ASP A 416 19.43 15.35 -31.56
C ASP A 416 20.13 16.64 -31.09
N ALA A 417 21.29 16.53 -30.42
CA ALA A 417 22.34 17.58 -30.35
C ALA A 417 23.75 17.06 -29.93
N THR A 418 24.84 17.72 -30.36
CA THR A 418 26.25 17.38 -29.98
C THR A 418 27.10 18.65 -29.70
N ALA A 419 28.04 18.63 -28.74
CA ALA A 419 28.99 19.73 -28.46
C ALA A 419 30.26 19.34 -27.66
N TYR A 420 31.48 19.73 -28.14
CA TYR A 420 32.46 20.61 -27.40
C TYR A 420 33.80 20.95 -28.13
N SER A 421 34.17 22.25 -28.16
CA SER A 421 35.52 22.86 -27.90
C SER A 421 35.42 24.42 -27.83
N PRO A 422 36.39 25.20 -27.28
CA PRO A 422 36.24 26.48 -26.55
C PRO A 422 35.82 27.72 -27.41
N PRO A 423 35.51 28.90 -26.82
CA PRO A 423 34.38 29.78 -27.18
C PRO A 423 34.49 30.36 -28.59
N SER A 424 34.11 29.54 -29.56
CA SER A 424 33.79 29.98 -30.91
C SER A 424 32.32 30.39 -30.94
N LYS A 425 31.95 31.24 -31.91
CA LYS A 425 30.55 31.58 -32.19
C LYS A 425 29.66 30.32 -32.28
N LYS A 426 30.21 29.25 -32.87
CA LYS A 426 29.58 27.93 -33.04
C LYS A 426 29.31 27.19 -31.71
N TYR A 427 30.20 27.30 -30.72
CA TYR A 427 29.94 26.75 -29.38
C TYR A 427 28.76 27.46 -28.71
N HIS A 428 28.68 28.78 -28.86
CA HIS A 428 27.57 29.57 -28.34
C HIS A 428 26.24 29.22 -29.03
N GLU A 429 26.26 29.05 -30.36
CA GLU A 429 25.11 28.62 -31.15
C GLU A 429 24.60 27.23 -30.70
N ASN A 430 25.49 26.24 -30.53
CA ASN A 430 25.10 24.89 -30.06
C ASN A 430 24.57 24.88 -28.62
N ILE A 431 25.12 25.72 -27.74
CA ILE A 431 24.60 25.86 -26.36
C ILE A 431 23.19 26.47 -26.40
N VAL A 432 22.95 27.47 -27.26
CA VAL A 432 21.61 28.05 -27.47
C VAL A 432 20.63 27.03 -28.06
N GLU A 433 21.06 26.17 -28.99
CA GLU A 433 20.24 25.06 -29.48
C GLU A 433 19.88 24.08 -28.36
N LEU A 434 20.86 23.67 -27.54
CA LEU A 434 20.62 22.80 -26.39
C LEU A 434 19.65 23.44 -25.38
N TYR A 435 19.77 24.74 -25.12
CA TYR A 435 18.79 25.49 -24.31
C TYR A 435 17.39 25.42 -24.89
N ASN A 436 17.25 25.61 -26.21
CA ASN A 436 15.96 25.58 -26.88
C ASN A 436 15.33 24.18 -26.82
N SER A 437 16.13 23.12 -26.95
CA SER A 437 15.68 21.74 -26.79
C SER A 437 15.18 21.47 -25.37
N ILE A 438 15.94 21.87 -24.33
CA ILE A 438 15.51 21.75 -22.92
C ILE A 438 14.18 22.50 -22.68
N ILE A 439 14.03 23.69 -23.25
CA ILE A 439 12.78 24.48 -23.16
C ILE A 439 11.63 23.80 -23.90
N SER A 440 11.89 23.23 -25.08
CA SER A 440 10.90 22.47 -25.86
C SER A 440 10.39 21.27 -25.07
N ASP A 441 11.29 20.46 -24.51
CA ASP A 441 10.93 19.26 -23.75
C ASP A 441 10.17 19.63 -22.48
N CYS A 442 10.59 20.69 -21.80
CA CYS A 442 9.83 21.25 -20.67
C CYS A 442 8.38 21.62 -21.06
N LYS A 443 8.14 22.16 -22.26
CA LYS A 443 6.79 22.49 -22.75
C LYS A 443 5.98 21.27 -23.20
N LYS A 444 6.64 20.26 -23.80
CA LYS A 444 5.99 19.02 -24.27
C LYS A 444 5.64 18.10 -23.10
N SER A 445 6.44 18.14 -22.03
CA SER A 445 6.27 17.31 -20.85
C SER A 445 4.94 17.62 -20.15
N LYS A 446 4.03 16.64 -20.14
CA LYS A 446 2.76 16.71 -19.39
C LYS A 446 2.95 16.49 -17.88
N ASN A 447 4.17 16.12 -17.46
CA ASN A 447 4.49 15.59 -16.14
C ASN A 447 5.22 16.61 -15.26
N THR A 448 4.63 17.80 -15.05
CA THR A 448 5.14 18.71 -14.01
C THR A 448 4.83 18.15 -12.63
N THR A 449 5.86 18.00 -11.79
CA THR A 449 5.71 17.33 -10.48
C THR A 449 5.69 18.39 -9.38
N ASN A 450 4.85 18.21 -8.36
CA ASN A 450 4.93 19.02 -7.15
C ASN A 450 6.17 18.61 -6.33
N PHE A 451 6.90 19.58 -5.77
CA PHE A 451 8.15 19.32 -5.02
C PHE A 451 8.02 18.24 -3.92
N LEU A 452 6.91 18.18 -3.18
CA LEU A 452 6.70 17.16 -2.15
C LEU A 452 6.37 15.77 -2.73
N ASN A 453 5.64 15.72 -3.85
CA ASN A 453 5.41 14.47 -4.58
C ASN A 453 6.73 13.91 -5.15
N TRP A 454 7.62 14.81 -5.59
CA TRP A 454 8.95 14.42 -6.04
C TRP A 454 9.80 13.83 -4.91
N TYR A 455 9.68 14.33 -3.67
CA TYR A 455 10.30 13.67 -2.51
C TYR A 455 9.85 12.21 -2.36
N HIS A 456 8.54 11.94 -2.46
CA HIS A 456 8.02 10.57 -2.38
C HIS A 456 8.50 9.69 -3.54
N LEU A 457 8.63 10.27 -4.74
CA LEU A 457 9.21 9.61 -5.91
C LEU A 457 10.67 9.21 -5.63
N VAL A 458 11.49 10.14 -5.14
CA VAL A 458 12.90 9.91 -4.80
C VAL A 458 13.04 8.77 -3.79
N CYS A 459 12.26 8.77 -2.71
CA CYS A 459 12.32 7.71 -1.69
C CYS A 459 11.82 6.36 -2.21
N GLY A 460 10.75 6.34 -3.01
CA GLY A 460 10.20 5.12 -3.60
C GLY A 460 11.17 4.47 -4.59
N TYR A 461 11.72 5.26 -5.52
CA TYR A 461 12.68 4.78 -6.51
C TYR A 461 13.96 4.28 -5.86
N TRP A 462 14.48 4.98 -4.85
CA TRP A 462 15.70 4.53 -4.16
C TRP A 462 15.50 3.17 -3.48
N LYS A 463 14.36 2.95 -2.81
CA LYS A 463 14.03 1.65 -2.18
C LYS A 463 13.97 0.52 -3.21
N THR A 464 13.33 0.75 -4.36
CA THR A 464 13.25 -0.25 -5.43
C THR A 464 14.63 -0.55 -6.04
N VAL A 465 15.40 0.49 -6.37
CA VAL A 465 16.74 0.34 -6.97
C VAL A 465 17.78 -0.19 -5.97
N ASP A 466 17.57 -0.08 -4.67
CA ASP A 466 18.44 -0.71 -3.66
C ASP A 466 18.19 -2.22 -3.51
N HIS A 467 16.97 -2.68 -3.76
CA HIS A 467 16.57 -4.10 -3.62
C HIS A 467 16.70 -4.94 -4.90
N GLU A 468 16.73 -4.35 -6.10
CA GLU A 468 16.87 -5.09 -7.36
C GLU A 468 18.31 -5.60 -7.64
N ASP A 469 18.43 -6.80 -8.22
CA ASP A 469 19.72 -7.38 -8.62
C ASP A 469 20.12 -6.98 -10.06
N PHE A 470 20.79 -5.84 -10.20
CA PHE A 470 21.32 -5.32 -11.49
C PHE A 470 22.57 -6.07 -12.01
N ALA A 471 22.71 -7.37 -11.71
CA ALA A 471 23.92 -8.17 -11.95
C ALA A 471 24.07 -8.73 -13.37
N VAL A 472 22.99 -8.84 -14.17
CA VAL A 472 23.05 -9.50 -15.49
C VAL A 472 23.62 -8.55 -16.56
N GLN A 473 24.81 -8.88 -17.09
CA GLN A 473 25.38 -8.26 -18.29
C GLN A 473 24.88 -9.02 -19.54
N PHE A 474 24.15 -8.37 -20.44
CA PHE A 474 23.88 -8.90 -21.78
C PHE A 474 24.95 -8.35 -22.74
N LYS A 475 25.71 -9.22 -23.38
CA LYS A 475 26.82 -8.85 -24.27
C LYS A 475 26.32 -8.47 -25.67
N THR A 476 25.11 -8.87 -26.05
CA THR A 476 24.50 -8.52 -27.35
C THR A 476 22.98 -8.27 -27.25
N LEU A 477 22.41 -7.46 -28.15
CA LEU A 477 20.95 -7.27 -28.29
C LEU A 477 20.21 -8.58 -28.58
N GLN A 478 20.88 -9.53 -29.22
CA GLN A 478 20.34 -10.85 -29.48
C GLN A 478 20.17 -11.66 -28.19
N GLU A 479 21.13 -11.61 -27.26
CA GLU A 479 20.99 -12.22 -25.92
C GLU A 479 19.82 -11.61 -25.12
N MET A 480 19.56 -10.30 -25.28
CA MET A 480 18.44 -9.62 -24.62
C MET A 480 17.08 -10.00 -25.21
N ASP A 481 16.97 -10.09 -26.54
CA ASP A 481 15.74 -10.47 -27.24
C ASP A 481 15.42 -11.97 -27.04
N GLU A 482 16.46 -12.81 -27.00
CA GLU A 482 16.39 -14.21 -26.59
C GLU A 482 15.95 -14.35 -25.12
N PHE A 483 16.51 -13.56 -24.21
CA PHE A 483 16.09 -13.54 -22.80
C PHE A 483 14.64 -13.04 -22.62
N MET A 484 14.17 -12.09 -23.43
CA MET A 484 12.78 -11.62 -23.41
C MET A 484 11.80 -12.68 -23.94
N LYS A 485 12.16 -13.41 -25.00
CA LYS A 485 11.39 -14.58 -25.47
C LYS A 485 11.33 -15.68 -24.42
N LEU A 486 12.47 -15.93 -23.77
CA LEU A 486 12.60 -16.91 -22.71
C LEU A 486 11.75 -16.53 -21.48
N LYS A 487 11.72 -15.26 -21.08
CA LYS A 487 10.82 -14.76 -20.03
C LYS A 487 9.33 -14.91 -20.38
N LYS A 488 8.96 -14.75 -21.65
CA LYS A 488 7.59 -14.98 -22.12
C LYS A 488 7.20 -16.46 -22.09
N GLN A 489 8.13 -17.35 -22.42
CA GLN A 489 7.94 -18.80 -22.30
C GLN A 489 7.83 -19.23 -20.82
N VAL A 490 8.65 -18.66 -19.93
CA VAL A 490 8.56 -18.88 -18.48
C VAL A 490 7.20 -18.42 -17.94
N ALA A 491 6.71 -17.24 -18.31
CA ALA A 491 5.39 -16.77 -17.88
C ALA A 491 4.22 -17.66 -18.37
N ASN A 492 4.34 -18.24 -19.58
CA ASN A 492 3.37 -19.20 -20.07
C ASN A 492 3.44 -20.52 -19.29
N LEU A 493 4.66 -20.99 -18.98
CA LEU A 493 4.90 -22.18 -18.17
C LEU A 493 4.36 -22.01 -16.73
N GLU A 494 4.53 -20.84 -16.11
CA GLU A 494 3.92 -20.48 -14.81
C GLU A 494 2.39 -20.66 -14.84
N GLY A 495 1.73 -20.24 -15.93
CA GLY A 495 0.29 -20.45 -16.14
C GLY A 495 -0.11 -21.93 -16.18
N ILE A 496 0.63 -22.75 -16.93
CA ILE A 496 0.36 -24.20 -17.05
C ILE A 496 0.67 -24.93 -15.73
N ILE A 497 1.72 -24.52 -15.02
CA ILE A 497 2.05 -25.01 -13.68
C ILE A 497 0.88 -24.76 -12.73
N ASN A 498 0.32 -23.54 -12.70
CA ASN A 498 -0.82 -23.21 -11.85
C ASN A 498 -2.05 -24.08 -12.14
N GLU A 499 -2.36 -24.33 -13.42
CA GLU A 499 -3.46 -25.22 -13.81
C GLU A 499 -3.25 -26.66 -13.32
N ALA A 500 -2.03 -27.18 -13.46
CA ALA A 500 -1.68 -28.53 -13.01
C ALA A 500 -1.78 -28.65 -11.47
N PHE A 501 -1.24 -27.66 -10.75
CA PHE A 501 -1.28 -27.62 -9.29
C PHE A 501 -2.70 -27.48 -8.74
N GLU A 502 -3.58 -26.69 -9.38
CA GLU A 502 -5.00 -26.62 -8.97
C GLU A 502 -5.75 -27.93 -9.20
N LYS A 503 -5.45 -28.65 -10.28
CA LYS A 503 -6.04 -29.97 -10.50
C LYS A 503 -5.59 -30.98 -9.43
N HIS A 504 -4.31 -30.98 -9.09
CA HIS A 504 -3.77 -31.84 -8.04
C HIS A 504 -4.30 -31.47 -6.65
N LYS A 505 -4.40 -30.17 -6.34
CA LYS A 505 -5.05 -29.67 -5.13
C LYS A 505 -6.47 -30.21 -5.01
N ASN A 506 -7.27 -30.15 -6.07
CA ASN A 506 -8.64 -30.69 -6.05
C ASN A 506 -8.69 -32.22 -5.90
N LEU A 507 -7.78 -32.94 -6.55
CA LEU A 507 -7.66 -34.39 -6.39
C LEU A 507 -7.26 -34.79 -4.96
N ILE A 508 -6.31 -34.07 -4.37
CA ILE A 508 -5.84 -34.32 -3.00
C ILE A 508 -6.95 -33.93 -2.01
N LYS A 509 -7.67 -32.82 -2.22
CA LYS A 509 -8.87 -32.49 -1.44
C LYS A 509 -9.89 -33.63 -1.47
N LYS A 510 -10.13 -34.22 -2.65
CA LYS A 510 -11.00 -35.39 -2.81
C LYS A 510 -10.44 -36.62 -2.07
N ASN A 511 -9.15 -36.90 -2.20
CA ASN A 511 -8.51 -38.07 -1.59
C ASN A 511 -8.42 -37.96 -0.06
N ILE A 512 -8.14 -36.78 0.49
CA ILE A 512 -8.17 -36.53 1.94
C ILE A 512 -9.59 -36.76 2.46
N ARG A 513 -10.61 -36.23 1.77
CA ARG A 513 -12.02 -36.49 2.12
C ARG A 513 -12.34 -37.98 2.07
N MET A 514 -11.94 -38.69 1.01
CA MET A 514 -12.15 -40.13 0.88
C MET A 514 -11.39 -40.94 1.94
N GLN A 515 -10.16 -40.58 2.30
CA GLN A 515 -9.41 -41.26 3.36
C GLN A 515 -10.05 -41.05 4.74
N CYS A 516 -10.50 -39.82 5.01
CA CYS A 516 -11.29 -39.51 6.20
C CYS A 516 -12.61 -40.32 6.25
N ILE A 517 -13.20 -40.64 5.10
CA ILE A 517 -14.43 -41.46 4.99
C ILE A 517 -14.11 -42.97 5.11
N ASN A 518 -12.99 -43.46 4.56
CA ASN A 518 -12.72 -44.90 4.42
C ASN A 518 -11.98 -45.55 5.61
N GLN A 519 -11.23 -44.81 6.43
CA GLN A 519 -10.39 -45.38 7.50
C GLN A 519 -10.91 -45.14 8.93
N LYS A 520 -12.18 -45.47 9.18
CA LYS A 520 -12.88 -45.23 10.46
C LYS A 520 -12.48 -46.16 11.64
N HIS A 521 -11.39 -46.94 11.51
CA HIS A 521 -10.88 -47.86 12.54
C HIS A 521 -9.42 -47.63 12.95
N SER A 522 -8.75 -46.65 12.34
CA SER A 522 -7.34 -46.34 12.61
C SER A 522 -7.23 -45.26 13.70
N ASN A 523 -6.13 -45.28 14.47
CA ASN A 523 -5.80 -44.22 15.45
C ASN A 523 -5.82 -42.84 14.75
N GLU A 524 -6.29 -41.78 15.43
CA GLU A 524 -6.28 -40.39 14.93
C GLU A 524 -4.88 -39.99 14.43
N ASP A 525 -3.83 -40.43 15.12
CA ASP A 525 -2.45 -40.21 14.70
C ASP A 525 -2.10 -40.91 13.37
N SER A 526 -2.77 -42.02 13.04
CA SER A 526 -2.61 -42.74 11.77
C SER A 526 -3.26 -41.98 10.62
N ILE A 527 -4.51 -41.54 10.79
CA ILE A 527 -5.23 -40.75 9.78
C ILE A 527 -4.50 -39.42 9.55
N ARG A 528 -4.02 -38.79 10.63
CA ARG A 528 -3.19 -37.58 10.56
C ARG A 528 -1.93 -37.83 9.77
N LYS A 529 -1.20 -38.92 10.03
CA LYS A 529 0.01 -39.28 9.28
C LYS A 529 -0.26 -39.56 7.81
N GLU A 530 -1.35 -40.23 7.48
CA GLU A 530 -1.72 -40.54 6.09
C GLU A 530 -2.21 -39.32 5.32
N CYS A 531 -3.03 -38.45 5.92
CA CYS A 531 -3.40 -37.18 5.31
C CYS A 531 -2.17 -36.28 5.14
N HIS A 532 -1.26 -36.24 6.11
CA HIS A 532 0.03 -35.56 5.95
C HIS A 532 0.87 -36.20 4.84
N GLN A 533 0.78 -37.50 4.62
CA GLN A 533 1.47 -38.18 3.52
C GLN A 533 0.85 -37.80 2.17
N LEU A 534 -0.48 -37.78 2.05
CA LEU A 534 -1.18 -37.31 0.84
C LEU A 534 -0.85 -35.86 0.50
N ILE A 535 -0.73 -35.00 1.50
CA ILE A 535 -0.31 -33.61 1.33
C ILE A 535 1.17 -33.55 0.93
N LYS A 536 2.03 -34.38 1.53
CA LYS A 536 3.46 -34.47 1.17
C LYS A 536 3.68 -34.93 -0.27
N ASN A 537 2.78 -35.72 -0.83
CA ASN A 537 2.85 -36.14 -2.23
C ASN A 537 2.75 -34.95 -3.22
N ILE A 538 2.41 -33.73 -2.77
CA ILE A 538 2.56 -32.50 -3.58
C ILE A 538 4.02 -32.22 -3.92
N TYR A 539 4.94 -32.54 -3.01
CA TYR A 539 6.38 -32.45 -3.24
C TYR A 539 6.92 -33.57 -4.15
N ASP A 540 6.07 -34.53 -4.54
CA ASP A 540 6.37 -35.49 -5.61
C ASP A 540 5.87 -34.98 -6.97
N VAL A 541 4.79 -34.18 -6.99
CA VAL A 541 4.34 -33.45 -8.18
C VAL A 541 5.38 -32.42 -8.62
N SER A 542 6.05 -31.74 -7.69
CA SER A 542 7.14 -30.79 -7.99
C SER A 542 8.35 -31.42 -8.69
N LYS A 543 8.51 -32.74 -8.58
CA LYS A 543 9.64 -33.46 -9.17
C LYS A 543 9.34 -34.05 -10.54
N PHE A 544 8.08 -34.06 -10.98
CA PHE A 544 7.63 -34.54 -12.30
C PHE A 544 8.25 -35.90 -12.76
N LYS A 545 8.60 -36.78 -11.81
CA LYS A 545 9.51 -37.93 -12.03
C LYS A 545 8.84 -39.30 -12.11
N ASN A 546 7.51 -39.39 -12.17
CA ASN A 546 6.80 -40.67 -12.12
C ASN A 546 6.19 -41.09 -13.47
N GLU A 547 6.30 -42.39 -13.79
CA GLU A 547 5.81 -43.05 -15.01
C GLU A 547 4.26 -43.05 -15.15
N GLU A 548 3.52 -42.51 -14.17
CA GLU A 548 2.06 -42.32 -14.20
C GLU A 548 1.67 -40.83 -14.00
N CYS A 549 2.25 -39.94 -14.81
CA CYS A 549 1.96 -38.51 -14.71
C CYS A 549 0.57 -38.16 -15.31
N CYS A 550 -0.19 -37.28 -14.66
CA CYS A 550 -1.51 -36.86 -15.17
C CYS A 550 -1.37 -35.99 -16.43
N LYS A 551 -2.44 -35.89 -17.25
CA LYS A 551 -2.40 -35.17 -18.54
C LYS A 551 -1.88 -33.73 -18.44
N GLU A 552 -2.17 -33.03 -17.35
CA GLU A 552 -1.78 -31.64 -17.12
C GLU A 552 -0.32 -31.54 -16.69
N CYS A 553 0.17 -32.46 -15.85
CA CYS A 553 1.59 -32.54 -15.53
C CYS A 553 2.42 -33.02 -16.72
N MET A 554 1.87 -33.87 -17.60
CA MET A 554 2.49 -34.20 -18.89
C MET A 554 2.67 -32.97 -19.76
N LYS A 555 1.70 -32.03 -19.78
CA LYS A 555 1.86 -30.75 -20.49
C LYS A 555 2.98 -29.91 -19.87
N VAL A 556 3.09 -29.87 -18.54
CA VAL A 556 4.20 -29.18 -17.85
C VAL A 556 5.54 -29.82 -18.23
N ILE A 557 5.65 -31.15 -18.21
CA ILE A 557 6.85 -31.89 -18.62
C ILE A 557 7.18 -31.63 -20.08
N GLU A 558 6.19 -31.66 -20.97
CA GLU A 558 6.37 -31.40 -22.40
C GLU A 558 6.84 -29.97 -22.66
N GLU A 559 6.31 -28.97 -21.96
CA GLU A 559 6.73 -27.58 -22.09
C GLU A 559 8.09 -27.30 -21.44
N ILE A 560 8.40 -27.94 -20.30
CA ILE A 560 9.76 -27.92 -19.72
C ILE A 560 10.75 -28.56 -20.70
N ALA A 561 10.41 -29.72 -21.27
CA ALA A 561 11.26 -30.40 -22.24
C ALA A 561 11.45 -29.59 -23.54
N LYS A 562 10.41 -28.87 -24.00
CA LYS A 562 10.55 -27.92 -25.12
C LYS A 562 11.46 -26.76 -24.76
N LEU A 563 11.31 -26.19 -23.56
CA LEU A 563 12.15 -25.11 -23.07
C LEU A 563 13.62 -25.55 -22.92
N ASP A 564 13.85 -26.74 -22.36
CA ASP A 564 15.18 -27.35 -22.25
C ASP A 564 15.80 -27.63 -23.62
N LYS A 565 15.02 -28.13 -24.58
CA LYS A 565 15.50 -28.36 -25.96
C LYS A 565 15.83 -27.05 -26.67
N ASP A 566 15.00 -26.02 -26.51
CA ASP A 566 15.25 -24.66 -27.03
C ASP A 566 16.50 -24.00 -26.41
N LEU A 567 16.91 -24.46 -25.22
CA LEU A 567 18.11 -24.04 -24.49
C LEU A 567 19.35 -24.88 -24.87
N GLU A 568 19.19 -26.18 -25.13
CA GLU A 568 20.25 -27.10 -25.57
C GLU A 568 20.78 -26.75 -26.96
N ASP A 569 19.90 -26.36 -27.89
CA ASP A 569 20.29 -25.95 -29.25
C ASP A 569 21.16 -24.66 -29.29
N LYS A 570 21.37 -23.97 -28.15
CA LYS A 570 21.96 -22.63 -28.06
C LYS A 570 23.25 -22.50 -27.23
N ASN A 571 23.82 -23.60 -26.72
CA ASN A 571 25.16 -23.66 -26.10
C ASN A 571 25.47 -22.60 -25.00
N ASN A 572 24.52 -22.28 -24.11
CA ASN A 572 24.71 -21.32 -23.00
C ASN A 572 24.33 -21.95 -21.64
N GLU A 573 25.31 -22.52 -20.92
CA GLU A 573 25.09 -23.22 -19.63
C GLU A 573 24.61 -22.32 -18.48
N LYS A 574 25.05 -21.05 -18.42
CA LYS A 574 24.77 -20.14 -17.30
C LYS A 574 23.30 -19.67 -17.18
N PRO A 575 22.65 -19.18 -18.25
CA PRO A 575 21.23 -18.82 -18.20
C PRO A 575 20.31 -20.00 -17.91
N ARG A 576 20.72 -21.22 -18.30
CA ARG A 576 19.97 -22.46 -18.09
C ARG A 576 19.83 -22.79 -16.60
N GLU A 577 20.92 -22.75 -15.84
CA GLU A 577 20.87 -23.01 -14.39
C GLU A 577 20.01 -21.97 -13.65
N GLU A 578 20.10 -20.69 -14.03
CA GLU A 578 19.36 -19.60 -13.36
C GLU A 578 17.84 -19.69 -13.62
N ILE A 579 17.46 -20.11 -14.83
CA ILE A 579 16.05 -20.27 -15.22
C ILE A 579 15.46 -21.54 -14.64
N ASN A 580 16.20 -22.65 -14.68
CA ASN A 580 15.77 -23.89 -14.02
C ASN A 580 15.58 -23.66 -12.53
N LYS A 581 16.50 -22.94 -11.89
CA LYS A 581 16.37 -22.55 -10.48
C LYS A 581 15.19 -21.61 -10.22
N THR A 582 14.85 -20.72 -11.16
CA THR A 582 13.67 -19.85 -11.04
C THR A 582 12.37 -20.64 -11.14
N ILE A 583 12.29 -21.58 -12.08
CA ILE A 583 11.14 -22.48 -12.25
C ILE A 583 11.01 -23.39 -11.03
N GLU A 584 12.11 -23.97 -10.54
CA GLU A 584 12.15 -24.77 -9.30
C GLU A 584 11.65 -23.96 -8.10
N ASN A 585 12.16 -22.73 -7.89
CA ASN A 585 11.70 -21.86 -6.82
C ASN A 585 10.20 -21.53 -6.93
N TYR A 586 9.68 -21.31 -8.14
CA TYR A 586 8.27 -21.02 -8.36
C TYR A 586 7.38 -22.23 -8.06
N ILE A 587 7.82 -23.42 -8.48
CA ILE A 587 7.17 -24.69 -8.15
C ILE A 587 7.15 -24.88 -6.62
N ASP A 588 8.28 -24.65 -5.94
CA ASP A 588 8.38 -24.77 -4.48
C ASP A 588 7.45 -23.78 -3.76
N GLN A 589 7.35 -22.53 -4.23
CA GLN A 589 6.41 -21.53 -3.70
C GLN A 589 4.94 -21.97 -3.86
N CYS A 590 4.58 -22.52 -5.02
CA CYS A 590 3.24 -23.06 -5.25
C CYS A 590 2.96 -24.27 -4.33
N CYS A 591 3.95 -25.13 -4.12
CA CYS A 591 3.85 -26.26 -3.19
C CYS A 591 3.59 -25.79 -1.77
N ASP A 592 4.36 -24.83 -1.27
CA ASP A 592 4.24 -24.32 0.09
C ASP A 592 2.88 -23.63 0.32
N SER A 593 2.41 -22.88 -0.67
CA SER A 593 1.09 -22.23 -0.62
C SER A 593 -0.05 -23.26 -0.51
N ILE A 594 -0.06 -24.27 -1.38
CA ILE A 594 -1.08 -25.32 -1.40
C ILE A 594 -0.97 -26.22 -0.16
N TYR A 595 0.26 -26.49 0.30
CA TYR A 595 0.53 -27.24 1.53
C TYR A 595 -0.14 -26.57 2.73
N ILE A 596 0.03 -25.25 2.89
CA ILE A 596 -0.59 -24.49 3.99
C ILE A 596 -2.11 -24.59 3.92
N GLU A 597 -2.71 -24.38 2.75
CA GLU A 597 -4.16 -24.43 2.56
C GLU A 597 -4.74 -25.82 2.86
N LEU A 598 -4.10 -26.88 2.34
CA LEU A 598 -4.55 -28.25 2.58
C LEU A 598 -4.32 -28.70 4.01
N LYS A 599 -3.26 -28.25 4.66
CA LYS A 599 -3.02 -28.51 6.08
C LYS A 599 -4.12 -27.89 6.94
N GLN A 600 -4.47 -26.62 6.71
CA GLN A 600 -5.57 -25.95 7.41
C GLN A 600 -6.91 -26.67 7.21
N MET A 601 -7.23 -27.05 5.97
CA MET A 601 -8.43 -27.84 5.66
C MET A 601 -8.42 -29.20 6.36
N THR A 602 -7.27 -29.88 6.38
CA THR A 602 -7.11 -31.21 7.00
C THR A 602 -7.25 -31.10 8.52
N ASP A 603 -6.62 -30.11 9.14
CA ASP A 603 -6.73 -29.86 10.57
C ASP A 603 -8.19 -29.56 10.96
N ALA A 604 -8.92 -28.80 10.13
CA ALA A 604 -10.35 -28.54 10.34
C ALA A 604 -11.22 -29.81 10.19
N ILE A 605 -10.96 -30.64 9.18
CA ILE A 605 -11.68 -31.91 8.96
C ILE A 605 -11.38 -32.91 10.09
N LEU A 606 -10.11 -33.06 10.47
CA LEU A 606 -9.69 -33.92 11.57
C LEU A 606 -10.30 -33.47 12.90
N MET A 607 -10.31 -32.17 13.20
CA MET A 607 -11.01 -31.63 14.37
C MET A 607 -12.50 -32.01 14.36
N GLN A 608 -13.19 -31.90 13.22
CA GLN A 608 -14.60 -32.29 13.12
C GLN A 608 -14.81 -33.80 13.31
N ILE A 609 -13.93 -34.64 12.75
CA ILE A 609 -14.00 -36.10 12.90
C ILE A 609 -13.73 -36.50 14.35
N SER A 610 -12.67 -35.99 14.97
CA SER A 610 -12.33 -36.25 16.38
C SER A 610 -13.46 -35.82 17.31
N LEU A 611 -14.03 -34.64 17.08
CA LEU A 611 -15.21 -34.17 17.82
C LEU A 611 -16.40 -35.10 17.62
N SER A 612 -16.70 -35.51 16.39
CA SER A 612 -17.83 -36.41 16.10
C SER A 612 -17.66 -37.79 16.75
N ASN A 613 -16.44 -38.32 16.81
CA ASN A 613 -16.16 -39.63 17.39
C ASN A 613 -16.25 -39.62 18.91
N VAL A 614 -15.66 -38.60 19.57
CA VAL A 614 -15.77 -38.38 21.02
C VAL A 614 -17.23 -38.16 21.41
N GLN A 615 -17.95 -37.31 20.66
CA GLN A 615 -19.37 -37.04 20.87
C GLN A 615 -20.24 -38.28 20.68
N ASN A 616 -20.07 -39.04 19.59
CA ASN A 616 -20.88 -40.23 19.33
C ASN A 616 -20.66 -41.27 20.43
N LYS A 617 -19.40 -41.49 20.84
CA LYS A 617 -19.07 -42.41 21.95
C LYS A 617 -19.68 -41.96 23.27
N PHE A 618 -19.56 -40.68 23.63
CA PHE A 618 -20.16 -40.15 24.85
C PHE A 618 -21.70 -40.20 24.83
N ILE A 619 -22.30 -39.83 23.69
CA ILE A 619 -23.75 -39.93 23.48
C ILE A 619 -24.18 -41.38 23.63
N ASP A 620 -23.44 -42.34 23.07
CA ASP A 620 -23.73 -43.77 23.19
C ASP A 620 -23.61 -44.27 24.62
N GLU A 621 -22.54 -43.92 25.34
CA GLU A 621 -22.37 -44.26 26.76
C GLU A 621 -23.44 -43.63 27.65
N CYS A 622 -23.85 -42.39 27.38
CA CYS A 622 -24.90 -41.71 28.13
C CYS A 622 -26.29 -42.27 27.84
N ILE A 623 -26.56 -42.60 26.58
CA ILE A 623 -27.81 -43.25 26.18
C ILE A 623 -27.87 -44.67 26.76
N GLU A 624 -26.78 -45.44 26.78
CA GLU A 624 -26.74 -46.74 27.44
C GLU A 624 -26.96 -46.63 28.96
N LYS A 625 -26.38 -45.62 29.62
CA LYS A 625 -26.64 -45.34 31.05
C LYS A 625 -28.11 -44.94 31.30
N GLY A 626 -28.69 -44.11 30.43
CA GLY A 626 -30.09 -43.69 30.52
C GLY A 626 -31.09 -44.82 30.21
N LEU A 627 -30.79 -45.67 29.21
CA LEU A 627 -31.60 -46.85 28.84
C LEU A 627 -31.51 -47.97 29.88
N LYS A 628 -30.42 -48.06 30.67
CA LYS A 628 -30.38 -48.92 31.87
C LYS A 628 -31.37 -48.48 32.96
N SER A 629 -31.78 -47.22 32.96
CA SER A 629 -32.80 -46.70 33.88
C SER A 629 -34.24 -46.78 33.32
N TYR A 630 -34.42 -46.85 31.99
CA TYR A 630 -35.73 -46.94 31.32
C TYR A 630 -35.69 -47.74 30.00
N ASN A 631 -36.58 -48.73 29.82
CA ASN A 631 -36.78 -49.40 28.54
C ASN A 631 -37.61 -48.51 27.59
N LYS A 632 -36.96 -47.84 26.61
CA LYS A 632 -37.58 -46.99 25.56
C LYS A 632 -38.51 -45.89 26.09
N LEU A 633 -38.06 -44.65 26.02
CA LEU A 633 -38.88 -43.49 26.39
C LEU A 633 -39.91 -43.20 25.29
N SER A 634 -41.14 -43.67 25.48
CA SER A 634 -42.25 -43.47 24.54
C SER A 634 -42.92 -42.10 24.67
N ASP A 635 -42.81 -41.45 25.83
CA ASP A 635 -43.34 -40.10 26.07
C ASP A 635 -42.43 -39.01 25.49
N GLU A 636 -43.00 -38.08 24.72
CA GLU A 636 -42.27 -37.03 24.01
C GLU A 636 -41.69 -35.95 24.95
N LYS A 637 -42.41 -35.60 26.02
CA LYS A 637 -41.93 -34.60 26.99
C LYS A 637 -40.74 -35.13 27.78
N GLU A 638 -40.80 -36.39 28.17
CA GLU A 638 -39.71 -37.07 28.87
C GLU A 638 -38.47 -37.22 27.99
N ARG A 639 -38.63 -37.58 26.70
CA ARG A 639 -37.52 -37.60 25.72
C ARG A 639 -36.85 -36.24 25.56
N LYS A 640 -37.63 -35.15 25.46
CA LYS A 640 -37.09 -33.79 25.32
C LYS A 640 -36.26 -33.40 26.53
N ARG A 641 -36.78 -33.62 27.74
CA ARG A 641 -36.09 -33.35 29.00
C ARG A 641 -34.78 -34.13 29.12
N GLU A 642 -34.79 -35.42 28.79
CA GLU A 642 -33.59 -36.25 28.93
C GLU A 642 -32.54 -35.95 27.86
N ALA A 643 -32.97 -35.63 26.63
CA ALA A 643 -32.07 -35.16 25.59
C ALA A 643 -31.36 -33.86 25.98
N GLU A 644 -32.05 -32.93 26.65
CA GLU A 644 -31.46 -31.69 27.18
C GLU A 644 -30.44 -31.95 28.30
N ASN A 645 -30.67 -32.96 29.14
CA ASN A 645 -29.72 -33.37 30.19
C ASN A 645 -28.44 -33.97 29.58
N ILE A 646 -28.58 -34.86 28.60
CA ILE A 646 -27.45 -35.47 27.88
C ILE A 646 -26.65 -34.39 27.13
N TRP A 647 -27.34 -33.47 26.46
CA TRP A 647 -26.71 -32.33 25.80
C TRP A 647 -25.86 -31.47 26.75
N LYS A 648 -26.41 -31.08 27.91
CA LYS A 648 -25.68 -30.29 28.91
C LYS A 648 -24.45 -31.01 29.43
N SER A 649 -24.52 -32.33 29.57
CA SER A 649 -23.43 -33.17 30.04
C SER A 649 -22.31 -33.28 28.99
N LEU A 650 -22.69 -33.50 27.73
CA LEU A 650 -21.78 -33.54 26.58
C LEU A 650 -21.03 -32.20 26.41
N ARG A 651 -21.77 -31.09 26.49
CA ARG A 651 -21.19 -29.74 26.40
C ARG A 651 -20.14 -29.50 27.49
N LYS A 652 -20.45 -29.90 28.73
CA LYS A 652 -19.56 -29.73 29.89
C LYS A 652 -18.29 -30.58 29.80
N GLU A 653 -18.38 -31.79 29.27
CA GLU A 653 -17.23 -32.66 29.09
C GLU A 653 -16.28 -32.11 28.02
N ILE A 654 -16.81 -31.70 26.86
CA ILE A 654 -16.04 -31.07 25.78
C ILE A 654 -15.39 -29.76 26.26
N GLU A 655 -16.10 -28.94 27.05
CA GLU A 655 -15.53 -27.77 27.72
C GLU A 655 -14.39 -28.13 28.67
N SER A 656 -14.47 -29.27 29.37
CA SER A 656 -13.47 -29.69 30.34
C SER A 656 -12.19 -30.24 29.70
N GLU A 657 -12.29 -30.97 28.58
CA GLU A 657 -11.17 -31.48 27.81
C GLU A 657 -10.43 -30.36 27.04
N ASN A 658 -11.14 -29.29 26.69
CA ASN A 658 -10.64 -28.21 25.83
C ASN A 658 -10.37 -26.89 26.59
N LYS A 659 -10.20 -26.91 27.92
CA LYS A 659 -9.98 -25.69 28.73
C LYS A 659 -8.80 -24.80 28.27
N ASN A 660 -7.85 -25.34 27.51
CA ASN A 660 -6.66 -24.62 27.04
C ASN A 660 -6.75 -24.08 25.59
N THR A 661 -7.87 -24.26 24.88
CA THR A 661 -8.00 -23.81 23.47
C THR A 661 -8.80 -22.52 23.28
N THR A 662 -9.52 -22.05 24.31
CA THR A 662 -10.28 -20.79 24.24
C THR A 662 -9.39 -19.63 24.68
N ILE A 663 -8.96 -18.81 23.72
CA ILE A 663 -8.15 -17.62 24.00
C ILE A 663 -9.02 -16.57 24.69
N ASN A 664 -8.66 -16.17 25.91
CA ASN A 664 -9.26 -15.00 26.54
C ASN A 664 -8.70 -13.74 25.88
N VAL A 665 -9.39 -13.24 24.85
CA VAL A 665 -8.97 -12.07 24.08
C VAL A 665 -8.87 -10.83 24.96
N ASN A 666 -9.71 -10.70 25.97
CA ASN A 666 -9.62 -9.58 26.91
C ASN A 666 -8.33 -9.63 27.71
N GLU A 667 -7.90 -10.80 28.21
CA GLU A 667 -6.62 -10.95 28.90
C GLU A 667 -5.43 -10.65 27.99
N LYS A 668 -5.49 -11.07 26.72
CA LYS A 668 -4.44 -10.75 25.73
C LYS A 668 -4.37 -9.26 25.41
N ILE A 669 -5.53 -8.62 25.17
CA ILE A 669 -5.61 -7.17 24.97
C ILE A 669 -5.09 -6.45 26.21
N ASP A 670 -5.51 -6.86 27.41
CA ASP A 670 -5.09 -6.24 28.66
C ASP A 670 -3.59 -6.41 28.89
N LYS A 671 -3.01 -7.55 28.50
CA LYS A 671 -1.56 -7.76 28.49
C LYS A 671 -0.85 -6.80 27.53
N GLU A 672 -1.29 -6.71 26.27
CA GLU A 672 -0.67 -5.80 25.30
C GLU A 672 -0.87 -4.33 25.64
N VAL A 673 -2.01 -3.95 26.23
CA VAL A 673 -2.23 -2.60 26.76
C VAL A 673 -1.28 -2.34 27.93
N THR A 674 -1.10 -3.31 28.83
CA THR A 674 -0.17 -3.18 29.95
C THR A 674 1.26 -2.98 29.45
N GLU A 675 1.71 -3.78 28.48
CA GLU A 675 3.04 -3.68 27.86
C GLU A 675 3.21 -2.37 27.07
N GLY A 676 2.20 -1.98 26.28
CA GLY A 676 2.24 -0.77 25.44
C GLY A 676 2.15 0.54 26.23
N TYR A 677 1.55 0.50 27.43
CA TYR A 677 1.37 1.67 28.31
C TYR A 677 2.19 1.63 29.60
N GLU A 678 3.06 0.64 29.79
CA GLU A 678 3.88 0.42 31.01
C GLU A 678 4.58 1.71 31.49
N TYR A 679 5.02 2.56 30.56
CA TYR A 679 5.71 3.83 30.85
C TYR A 679 4.91 5.09 30.45
N ARG A 680 3.69 4.95 29.90
CA ARG A 680 2.88 6.05 29.32
C ARG A 680 1.56 6.30 30.07
N ALA A 681 1.09 5.34 30.86
CA ALA A 681 -0.18 5.43 31.56
C ALA A 681 -0.13 6.40 32.75
N SER A 682 -1.07 7.35 32.80
CA SER A 682 -1.34 8.08 34.04
C SER A 682 -2.28 7.29 34.95
N LYS A 683 -2.31 7.65 36.24
CA LYS A 683 -3.33 7.14 37.18
C LYS A 683 -4.76 7.41 36.67
N LYS A 684 -4.99 8.52 35.95
CA LYS A 684 -6.28 8.86 35.35
C LYS A 684 -6.61 7.90 34.19
N PHE A 685 -5.66 7.62 33.31
CA PHE A 685 -5.83 6.65 32.22
C PHE A 685 -6.12 5.24 32.76
N ASN A 686 -5.33 4.76 33.72
CA ASN A 686 -5.52 3.45 34.33
C ASN A 686 -6.90 3.32 34.98
N ASN A 687 -7.34 4.35 35.71
CA ASN A 687 -8.69 4.35 36.28
C ASN A 687 -9.79 4.30 35.19
N MET A 688 -9.64 5.03 34.08
CA MET A 688 -10.61 5.04 32.98
C MET A 688 -10.62 3.71 32.20
N TYR A 689 -9.46 3.11 31.97
CA TYR A 689 -9.35 1.82 31.29
C TYR A 689 -9.91 0.69 32.17
N SER A 690 -9.51 0.63 33.44
CA SER A 690 -9.98 -0.39 34.40
C SER A 690 -11.45 -0.26 34.80
N ALA A 691 -12.09 0.89 34.57
CA ALA A 691 -13.50 1.10 34.90
C ALA A 691 -14.49 0.32 34.00
N ASN A 692 -14.02 -0.35 32.93
CA ASN A 692 -14.85 -1.14 32.01
C ASN A 692 -16.11 -0.40 31.50
N THR A 693 -16.04 0.92 31.39
CA THR A 693 -17.12 1.78 30.91
C THR A 693 -16.54 2.79 29.93
N PHE A 694 -17.30 3.10 28.87
CA PHE A 694 -16.87 4.05 27.86
C PHE A 694 -16.63 5.43 28.49
N PRO A 695 -15.42 6.02 28.34
CA PRO A 695 -15.15 7.36 28.79
C PRO A 695 -16.05 8.35 28.05
N ASP A 696 -16.67 9.28 28.78
CA ASP A 696 -17.43 10.36 28.13
C ASP A 696 -16.47 11.31 27.41
N LEU A 697 -16.55 11.34 26.07
CA LEU A 697 -15.73 12.22 25.23
C LEU A 697 -16.03 13.71 25.46
N SER A 698 -17.15 14.06 26.09
CA SER A 698 -17.42 15.43 26.55
C SER A 698 -16.40 15.92 27.59
N MET A 699 -15.77 15.01 28.35
CA MET A 699 -14.73 15.30 29.32
C MET A 699 -13.44 15.86 28.68
N ILE A 700 -13.30 15.76 27.35
CA ILE A 700 -12.22 16.44 26.62
C ILE A 700 -12.32 17.96 26.84
N ASN A 701 -13.53 18.50 27.01
CA ASN A 701 -13.72 19.93 27.28
C ASN A 701 -13.15 20.39 28.63
N GLU A 702 -13.12 19.52 29.64
CA GLU A 702 -12.48 19.82 30.94
C GLU A 702 -10.98 20.09 30.78
N CYS A 703 -10.36 19.50 29.75
CA CYS A 703 -8.92 19.62 29.48
C CYS A 703 -8.61 20.68 28.43
N GLU A 704 -9.40 20.79 27.35
CA GLU A 704 -9.13 21.64 26.18
C GLU A 704 -9.83 23.00 26.19
N ALA A 705 -10.88 23.19 27.00
CA ALA A 705 -11.74 24.37 27.07
C ALA A 705 -12.04 24.99 25.68
N SER A 706 -13.06 24.49 24.95
CA SER A 706 -13.76 25.13 23.79
C SER A 706 -14.15 24.19 22.62
N LEU A 707 -14.22 22.87 22.76
CA LEU A 707 -14.73 22.00 21.67
C LEU A 707 -16.26 22.08 21.59
N GLN A 708 -16.75 22.37 20.39
CA GLN A 708 -18.20 22.36 20.11
C GLN A 708 -18.73 20.91 20.02
N PRO A 709 -20.01 20.66 20.33
CA PRO A 709 -20.57 19.29 20.34
C PRO A 709 -20.38 18.53 19.01
N ASN A 710 -20.49 19.22 17.88
CA ASN A 710 -20.24 18.66 16.55
C ASN A 710 -18.77 18.31 16.29
N GLU A 711 -17.81 18.99 16.91
CA GLU A 711 -16.39 18.60 16.86
C GLU A 711 -16.14 17.31 17.67
N ILE A 712 -16.80 17.15 18.82
CA ILE A 712 -16.70 15.93 19.65
C ILE A 712 -17.30 14.73 18.90
N ILE A 713 -18.48 14.90 18.29
CA ILE A 713 -19.09 13.87 17.43
C ILE A 713 -18.17 13.53 16.26
N SER A 714 -17.56 14.53 15.61
CA SER A 714 -16.61 14.27 14.52
C SER A 714 -15.37 13.51 14.98
N ILE A 715 -14.85 13.77 16.19
CA ILE A 715 -13.71 13.04 16.76
C ILE A 715 -14.12 11.60 17.07
N GLN A 716 -15.30 11.40 17.66
CA GLN A 716 -15.85 10.08 17.94
C GLN A 716 -15.94 9.26 16.65
N THR A 717 -16.57 9.80 15.60
CA THR A 717 -16.70 9.11 14.30
C THR A 717 -15.34 8.79 13.68
N GLN A 718 -14.35 9.68 13.80
CA GLN A 718 -12.99 9.40 13.29
C GLN A 718 -12.31 8.26 14.04
N ILE A 719 -12.47 8.19 15.37
CA ILE A 719 -11.91 7.11 16.19
C ILE A 719 -12.57 5.78 15.83
N GLU A 720 -13.91 5.77 15.77
CA GLU A 720 -14.69 4.57 15.46
C GLU A 720 -14.35 4.03 14.07
N ASN A 721 -14.36 4.89 13.04
CA ASN A 721 -13.98 4.52 11.68
C ASN A 721 -12.56 3.96 11.61
N MET A 722 -11.60 4.59 12.30
CA MET A 722 -10.22 4.12 12.32
C MET A 722 -10.09 2.74 12.99
N VAL A 723 -10.84 2.49 14.07
CA VAL A 723 -10.87 1.17 14.72
C VAL A 723 -11.51 0.13 13.80
N ASP A 724 -12.62 0.48 13.15
CA ASP A 724 -13.30 -0.40 12.20
C ASP A 724 -12.44 -0.70 10.96
N GLU A 725 -11.64 0.26 10.47
CA GLU A 725 -10.65 0.05 9.41
C GLU A 725 -9.51 -0.90 9.82
N ILE A 726 -9.04 -0.83 11.07
CA ILE A 726 -8.02 -1.79 11.55
C ILE A 726 -8.60 -3.21 11.58
N LEU A 727 -9.89 -3.33 11.92
CA LEU A 727 -10.57 -4.60 12.10
C LEU A 727 -11.23 -5.14 10.81
N SER A 728 -11.22 -4.40 9.69
CA SER A 728 -11.97 -4.78 8.48
C SER A 728 -11.46 -6.05 7.81
N ASP A 729 -10.16 -6.33 7.92
CA ASP A 729 -9.47 -7.40 7.19
C ASP A 729 -8.99 -8.53 8.13
N ILE A 730 -9.54 -8.60 9.35
CA ILE A 730 -9.06 -9.49 10.41
C ILE A 730 -10.16 -10.46 10.86
N ASP A 731 -9.88 -11.75 10.71
CA ASP A 731 -10.83 -12.82 11.08
C ASP A 731 -10.80 -13.19 12.58
N CYS A 732 -9.69 -12.95 13.29
CA CYS A 732 -9.51 -13.29 14.72
C CYS A 732 -8.36 -12.50 15.35
N PHE A 733 -8.26 -12.50 16.69
CA PHE A 733 -7.22 -11.78 17.42
C PHE A 733 -5.81 -12.30 17.06
N ARG A 734 -4.87 -11.38 16.81
CA ARG A 734 -3.45 -11.67 16.55
C ARG A 734 -2.58 -10.79 17.44
N ASP A 735 -1.49 -11.36 17.93
CA ASP A 735 -0.58 -10.66 18.82
C ASP A 735 0.04 -9.43 18.10
N GLY A 736 0.06 -8.27 18.75
CA GLY A 736 0.63 -7.01 18.25
C GLY A 736 -0.38 -6.01 17.68
N ILE A 737 -1.64 -6.40 17.49
CA ILE A 737 -2.70 -5.55 16.91
C ILE A 737 -3.01 -4.32 17.78
N VAL A 738 -2.86 -4.43 19.10
CA VAL A 738 -3.07 -3.30 20.02
C VAL A 738 -1.97 -2.25 19.82
N GLY A 739 -0.76 -2.68 19.49
CA GLY A 739 0.35 -1.79 19.13
C GLY A 739 0.04 -0.93 17.90
N ASP A 740 -0.53 -1.54 16.85
CA ASP A 740 -0.93 -0.83 15.62
C ASP A 740 -2.03 0.20 15.90
N LEU A 741 -3.00 -0.16 16.75
CA LEU A 741 -4.05 0.75 17.20
C LEU A 741 -3.46 1.94 17.96
N ILE A 742 -2.53 1.72 18.90
CA ILE A 742 -1.86 2.78 19.65
C ILE A 742 -1.14 3.74 18.70
N LEU A 743 -0.41 3.23 17.69
CA LEU A 743 0.29 4.05 16.71
C LEU A 743 -0.65 4.90 15.85
N LYS A 744 -1.80 4.35 15.44
CA LYS A 744 -2.81 5.08 14.67
C LYS A 744 -3.50 6.15 15.52
N ILE A 745 -3.84 5.87 16.79
CA ILE A 745 -4.39 6.88 17.71
C ILE A 745 -3.36 7.98 17.98
N ASP A 746 -2.08 7.63 18.20
CA ASP A 746 -0.99 8.59 18.39
C ASP A 746 -0.89 9.52 17.16
N LYS A 747 -0.96 8.97 15.94
CA LYS A 747 -0.99 9.75 14.70
C LYS A 747 -2.23 10.66 14.63
N LEU A 748 -3.41 10.18 14.99
CA LEU A 748 -4.66 10.96 14.97
C LEU A 748 -4.65 12.10 16.00
N THR A 749 -4.07 11.88 17.18
CA THR A 749 -3.97 12.90 18.24
C THR A 749 -2.77 13.84 18.08
N THR A 750 -1.89 13.59 17.10
CA THR A 750 -0.73 14.44 16.77
C THR A 750 -0.87 15.16 15.43
N SER A 751 -1.70 14.66 14.51
CA SER A 751 -2.03 15.32 13.25
C SER A 751 -3.24 16.27 13.40
N GLY A 752 -3.16 17.44 12.77
CA GLY A 752 -4.23 18.46 12.83
C GLY A 752 -4.22 19.33 14.11
N ARG A 753 -4.76 18.82 15.24
CA ARG A 753 -4.96 19.58 16.49
C ARG A 753 -4.08 19.04 17.62
N LYS A 754 -3.31 19.91 18.28
CA LYS A 754 -2.49 19.53 19.46
C LYS A 754 -3.39 19.34 20.68
N TYR A 755 -3.82 18.11 20.94
CA TYR A 755 -4.56 17.77 22.16
C TYR A 755 -3.64 17.79 23.39
N LYS A 756 -4.14 18.34 24.51
CA LYS A 756 -3.45 18.22 25.81
C LYS A 756 -3.34 16.76 26.25
N PRO A 757 -2.33 16.41 27.08
CA PRO A 757 -2.12 15.04 27.54
C PRO A 757 -3.36 14.38 28.17
N GLY A 758 -4.15 15.14 28.95
CA GLY A 758 -5.39 14.63 29.55
C GLY A 758 -6.45 14.25 28.51
N SER A 759 -6.62 15.06 27.46
CA SER A 759 -7.54 14.79 26.35
C SER A 759 -7.10 13.59 25.52
N LYS A 760 -5.79 13.44 25.28
CA LYS A 760 -5.23 12.27 24.61
C LYS A 760 -5.53 11.00 25.37
N GLN A 761 -5.36 11.00 26.70
CA GLN A 761 -5.67 9.84 27.53
C GLN A 761 -7.16 9.44 27.49
N ILE A 762 -8.07 10.41 27.40
CA ILE A 762 -9.52 10.14 27.23
C ILE A 762 -9.78 9.49 25.85
N ILE A 763 -9.16 10.03 24.79
CA ILE A 763 -9.28 9.48 23.42
C ILE A 763 -8.72 8.06 23.33
N HIS A 764 -7.54 7.81 23.90
CA HIS A 764 -6.92 6.48 23.94
C HIS A 764 -7.78 5.48 24.71
N ALA A 765 -8.31 5.87 25.88
CA ALA A 765 -9.19 5.00 26.67
C ALA A 765 -10.49 4.68 25.91
N TYR A 766 -11.10 5.67 25.24
CA TYR A 766 -12.31 5.44 24.44
C TYR A 766 -12.05 4.48 23.27
N ALA A 767 -10.98 4.72 22.50
CA ALA A 767 -10.62 3.89 21.36
C ALA A 767 -10.32 2.43 21.77
N LEU A 768 -9.63 2.22 22.90
CA LEU A 768 -9.33 0.89 23.42
C LEU A 768 -10.59 0.15 23.89
N HIS A 769 -11.55 0.84 24.54
CA HIS A 769 -12.84 0.23 24.91
C HIS A 769 -13.66 -0.14 23.67
N TYR A 770 -13.72 0.74 22.67
CA TYR A 770 -14.41 0.45 21.41
C TYR A 770 -13.77 -0.74 20.66
N PHE A 771 -12.44 -0.76 20.59
CA PHE A 771 -11.68 -1.88 20.02
C PHE A 771 -11.96 -3.18 20.77
N LYS A 772 -11.92 -3.17 22.10
CA LYS A 772 -12.19 -4.35 22.94
C LYS A 772 -13.60 -4.88 22.68
N GLU A 773 -14.61 -4.03 22.58
CA GLU A 773 -15.98 -4.44 22.24
C GLU A 773 -16.07 -5.07 20.84
N ARG A 774 -15.49 -4.42 19.82
CA ARG A 774 -15.55 -4.88 18.43
C ARG A 774 -14.76 -6.17 18.22
N MET A 775 -13.56 -6.28 18.79
CA MET A 775 -12.71 -7.46 18.72
C MET A 775 -13.34 -8.65 19.44
N ASN A 776 -14.02 -8.45 20.57
CA ASN A 776 -14.78 -9.52 21.21
C ASN A 776 -15.90 -10.04 20.29
N LYS A 777 -16.64 -9.18 19.59
CA LYS A 777 -17.66 -9.62 18.63
C LYS A 777 -17.06 -10.45 17.47
N ILE A 778 -15.95 -10.00 16.89
CA ILE A 778 -15.23 -10.71 15.82
C ILE A 778 -14.72 -12.05 16.33
N GLN A 779 -14.10 -12.08 17.52
CA GLN A 779 -13.60 -13.30 18.12
C GLN A 779 -14.74 -14.27 18.49
N ASP A 780 -15.87 -13.77 18.99
CA ASP A 780 -17.04 -14.59 19.30
C ASP A 780 -17.62 -15.23 18.03
N GLU A 781 -17.68 -14.50 16.92
CA GLU A 781 -18.07 -15.03 15.62
C GLU A 781 -17.08 -16.07 15.09
N TRP A 782 -15.79 -15.81 15.21
CA TRP A 782 -14.76 -16.77 14.85
C TRP A 782 -14.83 -18.03 15.73
N ASN A 783 -15.00 -17.87 17.05
CA ASN A 783 -15.09 -18.97 18.01
C ASN A 783 -16.32 -19.84 17.74
N LYS A 784 -17.46 -19.24 17.40
CA LYS A 784 -18.68 -19.97 17.00
C LYS A 784 -18.41 -20.94 15.85
N ASN A 785 -17.55 -20.59 14.91
CA ASN A 785 -17.26 -21.39 13.72
C ASN A 785 -16.04 -22.31 13.84
N ASN A 786 -15.10 -22.00 14.74
CA ASN A 786 -13.76 -22.60 14.75
C ASN A 786 -13.38 -23.27 16.08
N THR A 787 -14.19 -23.16 17.15
CA THR A 787 -13.93 -23.86 18.42
C THR A 787 -14.80 -25.11 18.58
N PRO A 788 -14.30 -26.16 19.26
CA PRO A 788 -15.08 -27.35 19.61
C PRO A 788 -16.46 -27.05 20.21
N VAL A 789 -16.53 -26.11 21.16
CA VAL A 789 -17.77 -25.73 21.86
C VAL A 789 -18.67 -24.86 20.98
N GLY A 790 -18.09 -23.95 20.19
CA GLY A 790 -18.85 -23.12 19.26
C GLY A 790 -19.55 -23.93 18.17
N VAL A 791 -18.82 -24.86 17.54
CA VAL A 791 -19.37 -25.76 16.51
C VAL A 791 -20.45 -26.68 17.10
N LEU A 792 -20.24 -27.13 18.35
CA LEU A 792 -21.24 -27.90 19.09
C LEU A 792 -22.52 -27.06 19.29
N ASP A 793 -22.41 -25.87 19.89
CA ASP A 793 -23.57 -25.00 20.18
C ASP A 793 -24.37 -24.61 18.92
N GLN A 794 -23.70 -24.39 17.79
CA GLN A 794 -24.38 -24.15 16.50
C GLN A 794 -25.25 -25.33 16.04
N LYS A 795 -24.85 -26.55 16.39
CA LYS A 795 -25.54 -27.79 16.01
C LYS A 795 -26.46 -28.33 17.11
N LYS A 796 -26.73 -27.55 18.16
CA LYS A 796 -27.53 -27.98 19.32
C LYS A 796 -28.83 -28.69 18.94
N ASP A 797 -29.63 -28.11 18.06
CA ASP A 797 -30.92 -28.68 17.66
C ASP A 797 -30.75 -30.00 16.88
N GLU A 798 -29.68 -30.11 16.09
CA GLU A 798 -29.31 -31.35 15.40
C GLU A 798 -28.95 -32.46 16.39
N TYR A 799 -28.11 -32.16 17.37
CA TYR A 799 -27.72 -33.13 18.40
C TYR A 799 -28.89 -33.49 19.31
N LEU A 800 -29.73 -32.53 19.73
CA LEU A 800 -30.93 -32.82 20.51
C LEU A 800 -31.87 -33.75 19.75
N LYS A 801 -32.06 -33.51 18.45
CA LYS A 801 -32.87 -34.41 17.61
C LYS A 801 -32.23 -35.79 17.49
N LYS A 802 -30.93 -35.88 17.26
CA LYS A 802 -30.18 -37.15 17.22
C LYS A 802 -30.33 -37.94 18.52
N ILE A 803 -30.17 -37.28 19.67
CA ILE A 803 -30.34 -37.88 21.00
C ILE A 803 -31.79 -38.34 21.20
N GLN A 804 -32.79 -37.53 20.84
CA GLN A 804 -34.21 -37.91 20.94
C GLN A 804 -34.55 -39.12 20.05
N THR A 805 -34.04 -39.16 18.81
CA THR A 805 -34.22 -40.30 17.89
C THR A 805 -33.60 -41.57 18.48
N ARG A 806 -32.40 -41.48 19.05
CA ARG A 806 -31.74 -42.61 19.72
C ARG A 806 -32.48 -43.06 20.99
N LEU A 807 -33.03 -42.14 21.79
CA LEU A 807 -33.88 -42.45 22.96
C LEU A 807 -35.21 -43.10 22.58
N GLN A 808 -35.77 -42.77 21.41
CA GLN A 808 -37.05 -43.29 20.92
C GLN A 808 -36.93 -44.69 20.33
N TYR A 809 -35.88 -44.95 19.53
CA TYR A 809 -35.74 -46.18 18.75
C TYR A 809 -34.64 -47.13 19.25
N SER A 810 -33.86 -46.77 20.29
CA SER A 810 -32.66 -47.49 20.78
C SER A 810 -31.53 -47.61 19.75
N HIS A 811 -30.41 -48.26 20.06
CA HIS A 811 -29.30 -48.52 19.12
C HIS A 811 -29.66 -49.58 18.06
N SER A 812 -30.58 -49.25 17.14
CA SER A 812 -31.05 -50.17 16.09
C SER A 812 -30.69 -49.66 14.69
N TYR A 813 -30.55 -50.57 13.71
CA TYR A 813 -30.38 -50.21 12.30
C TYR A 813 -31.52 -49.33 11.76
N GLN A 814 -32.73 -49.48 12.32
CA GLN A 814 -33.86 -48.60 12.05
C GLN A 814 -33.57 -47.15 12.47
N THR A 815 -32.93 -46.95 13.62
CA THR A 815 -32.53 -45.62 14.12
C THR A 815 -31.55 -44.94 13.18
N GLU A 816 -30.60 -45.70 12.64
CA GLU A 816 -29.56 -45.19 11.75
C GLU A 816 -30.15 -44.83 10.38
N GLY A 817 -31.06 -45.65 9.85
CA GLY A 817 -31.83 -45.28 8.67
C GLY A 817 -32.68 -44.02 8.86
N VAL A 818 -33.30 -43.84 10.03
CA VAL A 818 -34.03 -42.59 10.37
C VAL A 818 -33.07 -41.39 10.44
N ILE A 819 -31.88 -41.53 11.02
CA ILE A 819 -30.90 -40.44 11.06
C ILE A 819 -30.45 -40.08 9.64
N ALA A 820 -30.11 -41.05 8.79
CA ALA A 820 -29.71 -40.79 7.41
C ALA A 820 -30.82 -40.14 6.58
N GLY A 821 -32.06 -40.62 6.72
CA GLY A 821 -33.23 -39.98 6.09
C GLY A 821 -33.37 -38.50 6.50
N ASP A 822 -33.10 -38.17 7.77
CA ASP A 822 -33.10 -36.80 8.25
C ASP A 822 -32.02 -35.93 7.58
N TYR A 823 -30.79 -36.43 7.50
CA TYR A 823 -29.67 -35.71 6.87
C TYR A 823 -29.87 -35.54 5.36
N LEU A 824 -30.43 -36.53 4.67
CA LEU A 824 -30.82 -36.40 3.27
C LEU A 824 -31.87 -35.29 3.07
N LEU A 825 -32.89 -35.21 3.93
CA LEU A 825 -33.88 -34.13 3.88
C LEU A 825 -33.25 -32.75 4.14
N ARG A 826 -32.29 -32.65 5.07
CA ARG A 826 -31.52 -31.42 5.30
C ARG A 826 -30.70 -31.03 4.08
N ALA A 827 -30.06 -31.99 3.41
CA ALA A 827 -29.29 -31.75 2.18
C ALA A 827 -30.19 -31.25 1.04
N ILE A 828 -31.35 -31.89 0.84
CA ILE A 828 -32.38 -31.46 -0.09
C ILE A 828 -32.85 -30.03 0.24
N GLN A 829 -33.15 -29.74 1.51
CA GLN A 829 -33.57 -28.40 1.95
C GLN A 829 -32.49 -27.36 1.68
N LYS A 830 -31.22 -27.63 2.02
CA LYS A 830 -30.10 -26.71 1.80
C LYS A 830 -29.90 -26.39 0.32
N LYS A 831 -29.91 -27.42 -0.54
CA LYS A 831 -29.85 -27.24 -2.01
C LYS A 831 -31.00 -26.38 -2.53
N SER A 832 -32.20 -26.61 -2.00
CA SER A 832 -33.41 -25.88 -2.38
C SER A 832 -33.38 -24.42 -1.91
N ILE A 833 -32.89 -24.15 -0.68
CA ILE A 833 -32.67 -22.80 -0.15
C ILE A 833 -31.63 -22.06 -0.99
N ASN A 834 -30.51 -22.70 -1.32
CA ASN A 834 -29.47 -22.09 -2.13
C ASN A 834 -30.00 -21.69 -3.51
N THR A 835 -30.76 -22.57 -4.15
CA THR A 835 -31.41 -22.28 -5.44
C THR A 835 -32.39 -21.11 -5.33
N GLU A 836 -33.24 -21.10 -4.30
CA GLU A 836 -34.19 -20.01 -4.03
C GLU A 836 -33.47 -18.68 -3.78
N ASN A 837 -32.39 -18.68 -2.99
CA ASN A 837 -31.55 -17.51 -2.71
C ASN A 837 -30.89 -16.97 -3.98
N THR A 838 -30.33 -17.84 -4.84
CA THR A 838 -29.74 -17.43 -6.12
C THR A 838 -30.76 -16.74 -7.01
N VAL A 839 -31.95 -17.32 -7.17
CA VAL A 839 -33.03 -16.70 -7.98
C VAL A 839 -33.52 -15.40 -7.34
N ARG A 840 -33.62 -15.33 -6.00
CA ARG A 840 -33.99 -14.11 -5.27
C ARG A 840 -32.96 -12.99 -5.49
N ILE A 841 -31.67 -13.28 -5.40
CA ILE A 841 -30.60 -12.31 -5.62
C ILE A 841 -30.62 -11.82 -7.07
N ASN A 842 -30.74 -12.72 -8.05
CA ASN A 842 -30.81 -12.34 -9.46
C ASN A 842 -32.04 -11.47 -9.74
N HIS A 843 -33.21 -11.82 -9.18
CA HIS A 843 -34.41 -11.01 -9.32
C HIS A 843 -34.28 -9.58 -8.74
N VAL A 844 -33.53 -9.43 -7.66
CA VAL A 844 -33.18 -8.11 -7.11
C VAL A 844 -32.28 -7.38 -8.10
N LEU A 845 -31.22 -8.02 -8.61
CA LEU A 845 -30.28 -7.43 -9.57
C LEU A 845 -30.93 -7.05 -10.92
N ASP A 846 -32.02 -7.72 -11.30
CA ASP A 846 -32.80 -7.44 -12.50
C ASP A 846 -33.73 -6.23 -12.36
N GLN A 847 -33.88 -5.66 -11.15
CA GLN A 847 -34.71 -4.47 -10.95
C GLN A 847 -34.14 -3.27 -11.73
N HIS A 848 -34.98 -2.57 -12.49
CA HIS A 848 -34.56 -1.45 -13.34
C HIS A 848 -33.77 -0.35 -12.60
N TRP A 849 -34.03 -0.17 -11.30
CA TRP A 849 -33.42 0.88 -10.48
C TRP A 849 -32.07 0.50 -9.84
N ILE A 850 -31.63 -0.76 -9.91
CA ILE A 850 -30.39 -1.24 -9.26
C ILE A 850 -29.21 -1.46 -10.22
N LYS A 851 -29.39 -1.20 -11.52
CA LYS A 851 -28.38 -1.53 -12.54
C LYS A 851 -26.99 -0.93 -12.26
N ASP A 852 -26.99 0.30 -11.75
CA ASP A 852 -25.81 1.10 -11.43
C ASP A 852 -26.09 2.02 -10.23
N SER A 853 -25.02 2.62 -9.71
CA SER A 853 -25.07 3.42 -8.49
C SER A 853 -25.80 4.77 -8.70
N GLU A 854 -25.90 5.28 -9.93
CA GLU A 854 -26.60 6.51 -10.26
C GLU A 854 -28.12 6.32 -10.15
N ARG A 855 -28.65 5.24 -10.72
CA ARG A 855 -30.07 4.88 -10.64
C ARG A 855 -30.50 4.60 -9.21
N VAL A 856 -29.65 3.92 -8.42
CA VAL A 856 -29.91 3.66 -7.00
C VAL A 856 -30.06 4.97 -6.23
N ARG A 857 -29.12 5.91 -6.39
CA ARG A 857 -29.18 7.24 -5.75
C ARG A 857 -30.40 8.04 -6.22
N THR A 858 -30.67 8.04 -7.52
CA THR A 858 -31.84 8.73 -8.09
C THR A 858 -33.14 8.20 -7.48
N LYS A 859 -33.27 6.87 -7.38
CA LYS A 859 -34.43 6.22 -6.77
C LYS A 859 -34.58 6.58 -5.29
N TYR A 860 -33.48 6.57 -4.54
CA TYR A 860 -33.45 6.96 -3.13
C TYR A 860 -33.94 8.39 -2.94
N PHE A 861 -33.38 9.34 -3.70
CA PHE A 861 -33.71 10.75 -3.54
C PHE A 861 -35.12 11.09 -3.99
N ILE A 862 -35.69 10.39 -4.98
CA ILE A 862 -37.13 10.51 -5.31
C ILE A 862 -37.99 10.11 -4.11
N GLU A 863 -37.70 8.96 -3.47
CA GLU A 863 -38.49 8.49 -2.31
C GLU A 863 -38.30 9.36 -1.07
N LEU A 864 -37.10 9.91 -0.88
CA LEU A 864 -36.84 10.89 0.17
C LEU A 864 -37.60 12.19 -0.08
N ALA A 865 -37.64 12.64 -1.34
CA ALA A 865 -38.34 13.86 -1.74
C ALA A 865 -39.85 13.71 -1.58
N ASP A 866 -40.42 12.56 -1.95
CA ASP A 866 -41.84 12.24 -1.71
C ASP A 866 -42.19 12.35 -0.21
N LYS A 867 -41.30 11.91 0.70
CA LYS A 867 -41.52 12.03 2.15
C LYS A 867 -41.47 13.48 2.63
N VAL A 868 -40.47 14.23 2.19
CA VAL A 868 -40.29 15.65 2.55
C VAL A 868 -41.46 16.49 2.02
N HIS A 869 -41.90 16.24 0.79
CA HIS A 869 -43.05 16.92 0.18
C HIS A 869 -44.36 16.63 0.93
N ASN A 870 -44.51 15.43 1.48
CA ASN A 870 -45.61 15.05 2.36
C ASN A 870 -45.40 15.47 3.84
N ASN A 871 -44.58 16.51 4.07
CA ASN A 871 -44.31 17.15 5.36
C ASN A 871 -43.55 16.30 6.41
N ASP A 872 -42.98 15.15 6.02
CA ASP A 872 -42.02 14.39 6.85
C ASP A 872 -40.60 14.94 6.66
N LYS A 873 -40.41 16.20 7.11
CA LYS A 873 -39.14 16.91 6.98
C LYS A 873 -38.03 16.32 7.86
N ASP A 874 -38.37 15.59 8.91
CA ASP A 874 -37.39 15.02 9.85
C ASP A 874 -36.56 13.92 9.19
N LYS A 875 -37.16 13.08 8.33
CA LYS A 875 -36.39 12.10 7.54
C LYS A 875 -35.42 12.76 6.57
N GLY A 876 -35.80 13.90 5.99
CA GLY A 876 -34.92 14.70 5.15
C GLY A 876 -33.71 15.21 5.94
N VAL A 877 -33.96 15.80 7.10
CA VAL A 877 -32.89 16.28 8.01
C VAL A 877 -31.96 15.15 8.45
N GLN A 878 -32.50 13.98 8.82
CA GLN A 878 -31.70 12.82 9.22
C GLN A 878 -30.75 12.34 8.11
N HIS A 879 -31.20 12.35 6.85
CA HIS A 879 -30.32 12.03 5.73
C HIS A 879 -29.12 12.97 5.70
N PHE A 880 -29.35 14.29 5.69
CA PHE A 880 -28.24 15.23 5.53
C PHE A 880 -27.32 15.33 6.77
N LEU A 881 -27.80 14.93 7.96
CA LEU A 881 -26.96 14.75 9.14
C LEU A 881 -26.05 13.51 9.04
N LYS A 882 -26.56 12.41 8.49
CA LYS A 882 -25.89 11.10 8.40
C LYS A 882 -26.12 10.46 7.01
N PRO A 883 -25.51 11.02 5.94
CA PRO A 883 -25.89 10.66 4.57
C PRO A 883 -25.50 9.22 4.21
N HIS A 884 -24.33 8.76 4.67
CA HIS A 884 -23.85 7.39 4.49
C HIS A 884 -24.78 6.36 5.14
N GLU A 885 -25.04 6.49 6.45
CA GLU A 885 -25.90 5.56 7.21
C GLU A 885 -27.32 5.53 6.62
N SER A 886 -27.84 6.68 6.21
CA SER A 886 -29.22 6.81 5.75
C SER A 886 -29.48 6.12 4.40
N ILE A 887 -28.57 6.27 3.43
CA ILE A 887 -28.74 5.60 2.13
C ILE A 887 -28.42 4.12 2.22
N GLU A 888 -27.40 3.72 2.99
CA GLU A 888 -27.04 2.30 3.12
C GLU A 888 -28.15 1.52 3.85
N LYS A 889 -28.71 2.09 4.92
CA LYS A 889 -29.88 1.51 5.59
C LYS A 889 -31.08 1.41 4.64
N TRP A 890 -31.42 2.48 3.94
CA TRP A 890 -32.52 2.45 2.96
C TRP A 890 -32.27 1.39 1.89
N PHE A 891 -31.06 1.29 1.36
CA PHE A 891 -30.73 0.35 0.30
C PHE A 891 -30.91 -1.09 0.78
N LYS A 892 -30.36 -1.43 1.95
CA LYS A 892 -30.53 -2.74 2.60
C LYS A 892 -32.01 -3.04 2.81
N ASP A 893 -32.76 -2.12 3.42
CA ASP A 893 -34.20 -2.28 3.65
C ASP A 893 -34.96 -2.49 2.32
N LYS A 894 -34.59 -1.73 1.27
CA LYS A 894 -35.24 -1.77 -0.03
C LYS A 894 -35.01 -3.10 -0.75
N VAL A 895 -33.75 -3.51 -0.90
CA VAL A 895 -33.41 -4.77 -1.58
C VAL A 895 -33.96 -5.98 -0.83
N ASN A 896 -33.94 -5.93 0.52
CA ASN A 896 -34.47 -7.01 1.34
C ASN A 896 -36.00 -7.09 1.27
N SER A 897 -36.68 -5.96 1.03
CA SER A 897 -38.13 -5.89 0.87
C SER A 897 -38.66 -6.30 -0.51
N VAL A 898 -37.79 -6.50 -1.52
CA VAL A 898 -38.22 -6.94 -2.85
C VAL A 898 -38.80 -8.34 -2.74
N LYS A 899 -40.11 -8.46 -3.02
CA LYS A 899 -40.84 -9.73 -2.96
C LYS A 899 -40.96 -10.31 -4.36
N ARG A 900 -40.80 -11.64 -4.46
CA ARG A 900 -41.11 -12.41 -5.68
C ARG A 900 -42.46 -13.10 -5.49
N GLU A 901 -43.34 -13.04 -6.50
CA GLU A 901 -44.67 -13.68 -6.44
C GLU A 901 -44.60 -15.22 -6.39
N ASP A 902 -43.48 -15.78 -6.83
CA ASP A 902 -43.14 -17.20 -6.80
C ASP A 902 -42.15 -17.55 -5.68
N GLN A 903 -41.91 -16.65 -4.72
CA GLN A 903 -41.03 -16.93 -3.58
C GLN A 903 -41.55 -18.17 -2.83
N GLY A 904 -40.65 -19.14 -2.64
CA GLY A 904 -41.00 -20.42 -2.05
C GLY A 904 -41.56 -21.45 -3.04
N LYS A 905 -42.08 -21.06 -4.22
CA LYS A 905 -42.48 -22.01 -5.28
C LYS A 905 -41.26 -22.63 -5.95
N ILE A 906 -40.18 -21.87 -6.13
CA ILE A 906 -38.91 -22.40 -6.65
C ILE A 906 -38.31 -23.37 -5.64
N TYR A 907 -38.27 -22.99 -4.36
CA TYR A 907 -37.91 -23.90 -3.28
C TYR A 907 -38.74 -25.19 -3.33
N GLU A 908 -40.07 -25.09 -3.41
CA GLU A 908 -40.95 -26.27 -3.42
C GLU A 908 -40.73 -27.13 -4.66
N LYS A 909 -40.55 -26.52 -5.84
CA LYS A 909 -40.25 -27.25 -7.08
C LYS A 909 -38.92 -27.98 -6.99
N THR A 910 -37.87 -27.31 -6.54
CA THR A 910 -36.53 -27.89 -6.37
C THR A 910 -36.57 -28.98 -5.32
N PHE A 911 -37.15 -28.72 -4.15
CA PHE A 911 -37.29 -29.69 -3.07
C PHE A 911 -38.02 -30.95 -3.54
N ASN A 912 -39.13 -30.80 -4.27
CA ASN A 912 -39.88 -31.94 -4.78
C ASN A 912 -39.12 -32.74 -5.85
N THR A 913 -38.33 -32.07 -6.68
CA THR A 913 -37.51 -32.72 -7.72
C THR A 913 -36.38 -33.51 -7.09
N GLU A 914 -35.61 -32.87 -6.20
CA GLU A 914 -34.50 -33.49 -5.47
C GLU A 914 -34.99 -34.60 -4.54
N PHE A 915 -36.14 -34.42 -3.86
CA PHE A 915 -36.76 -35.47 -3.08
C PHE A 915 -37.08 -36.72 -3.92
N LYS A 916 -37.66 -36.54 -5.11
CA LYS A 916 -37.95 -37.67 -6.01
C LYS A 916 -36.67 -38.36 -6.45
N TYR A 917 -35.64 -37.59 -6.80
CA TYR A 917 -34.33 -38.11 -7.18
C TYR A 917 -33.71 -38.93 -6.04
N VAL A 918 -33.52 -38.34 -4.86
CA VAL A 918 -32.93 -38.99 -3.68
C VAL A 918 -33.71 -40.23 -3.28
N ARG A 919 -35.04 -40.15 -3.19
CA ARG A 919 -35.89 -41.29 -2.85
C ARG A 919 -35.76 -42.42 -3.87
N GLN A 920 -35.72 -42.12 -5.16
CA GLN A 920 -35.58 -43.13 -6.21
C GLN A 920 -34.17 -43.74 -6.21
N SER A 921 -33.12 -42.94 -5.98
CA SER A 921 -31.75 -43.44 -5.85
C SER A 921 -31.62 -44.44 -4.69
N ILE A 922 -32.17 -44.11 -3.51
CA ILE A 922 -32.17 -45.03 -2.36
C ILE A 922 -32.95 -46.32 -2.65
N LEU A 923 -34.09 -46.24 -3.36
CA LEU A 923 -34.86 -47.44 -3.78
C LEU A 923 -34.13 -48.31 -4.81
N ASN A 924 -33.27 -47.70 -5.62
CA ASN A 924 -32.51 -48.41 -6.65
C ASN A 924 -31.26 -49.10 -6.10
N CYS A 925 -30.80 -48.72 -4.91
CA CYS A 925 -29.72 -49.41 -4.22
C CYS A 925 -30.11 -50.88 -3.94
N LYS A 926 -29.19 -51.80 -4.17
CA LYS A 926 -29.37 -53.26 -4.00
C LYS A 926 -28.64 -53.83 -2.80
N GLU A 927 -27.68 -53.08 -2.27
CA GLU A 927 -26.91 -53.46 -1.10
C GLU A 927 -26.62 -52.25 -0.20
N PHE A 928 -26.22 -52.54 1.03
CA PHE A 928 -26.00 -51.52 2.06
C PHE A 928 -24.87 -50.55 1.69
N GLU A 929 -23.83 -51.02 1.01
CA GLU A 929 -22.70 -50.17 0.61
C GLU A 929 -23.11 -49.11 -0.41
N GLU A 930 -23.99 -49.46 -1.37
CA GLU A 930 -24.54 -48.49 -2.33
C GLU A 930 -25.38 -47.39 -1.64
N ILE A 931 -26.15 -47.74 -0.60
CA ILE A 931 -26.89 -46.73 0.20
C ILE A 931 -25.90 -45.80 0.90
N LYS A 932 -24.87 -46.37 1.49
CA LYS A 932 -23.87 -45.63 2.26
C LYS A 932 -23.07 -44.68 1.39
N GLU A 933 -22.55 -45.15 0.25
CA GLU A 933 -21.86 -44.30 -0.72
C GLU A 933 -22.75 -43.16 -1.20
N PHE A 934 -24.00 -43.45 -1.58
CA PHE A 934 -24.93 -42.42 -2.05
C PHE A 934 -25.27 -41.39 -0.96
N VAL A 935 -25.55 -41.83 0.27
CA VAL A 935 -25.87 -40.92 1.39
C VAL A 935 -24.69 -40.02 1.70
N ASP A 936 -23.48 -40.59 1.84
CA ASP A 936 -22.28 -39.83 2.17
C ASP A 936 -21.93 -38.84 1.03
N GLU A 937 -22.00 -39.26 -0.24
CA GLU A 937 -21.75 -38.40 -1.40
C GLU A 937 -22.76 -37.26 -1.50
N TYR A 938 -24.06 -37.58 -1.50
CA TYR A 938 -25.12 -36.57 -1.69
C TYR A 938 -25.15 -35.54 -0.56
N VAL A 939 -24.96 -35.97 0.69
CA VAL A 939 -24.97 -35.06 1.85
C VAL A 939 -23.72 -34.17 1.84
N THR A 940 -22.56 -34.73 1.47
CA THR A 940 -21.28 -33.99 1.38
C THR A 940 -21.28 -32.97 0.24
N ASP A 941 -21.78 -33.33 -0.95
CA ASP A 941 -21.86 -32.43 -2.11
C ASP A 941 -22.73 -31.20 -1.85
N ASN A 942 -23.71 -31.34 -0.96
CA ASN A 942 -24.56 -30.23 -0.52
C ASN A 942 -24.00 -29.49 0.71
N GLY A 943 -22.73 -29.72 1.04
CA GLY A 943 -21.98 -29.02 2.08
C GLY A 943 -22.46 -29.33 3.49
N ILE A 944 -22.97 -30.55 3.75
CA ILE A 944 -23.31 -31.02 5.08
C ILE A 944 -22.28 -32.08 5.48
N SER A 945 -21.62 -31.86 6.61
CA SER A 945 -20.66 -32.83 7.17
C SER A 945 -21.45 -33.88 7.95
N TYR A 946 -21.66 -35.04 7.32
CA TYR A 946 -22.33 -36.21 7.87
C TYR A 946 -21.58 -37.47 7.46
N VAL A 947 -21.64 -38.47 8.33
CA VAL A 947 -20.99 -39.76 8.14
C VAL A 947 -22.01 -40.82 8.52
N PHE A 948 -22.48 -41.60 7.53
CA PHE A 948 -23.47 -42.65 7.76
C PHE A 948 -22.82 -43.91 8.34
N LEU A 949 -23.19 -44.26 9.58
CA LEU A 949 -22.79 -45.48 10.32
C LEU A 949 -21.25 -45.69 10.50
N ASN A 950 -20.84 -46.15 11.70
CA ASN A 950 -19.44 -46.50 11.98
C ASN A 950 -19.24 -48.03 11.85
N ALA A 951 -18.20 -48.44 11.14
CA ALA A 951 -17.97 -49.74 10.50
C ALA A 951 -17.72 -50.97 11.42
N LYS A 952 -18.23 -50.98 12.66
CA LYS A 952 -18.02 -52.13 13.56
C LYS A 952 -18.96 -53.32 13.35
N ASP A 953 -19.91 -53.26 12.42
CA ASP A 953 -20.86 -54.36 12.19
C ASP A 953 -21.35 -54.47 10.72
N ASP A 954 -20.47 -54.28 9.73
CA ASP A 954 -20.86 -54.31 8.30
C ASP A 954 -21.48 -55.65 7.85
N THR A 955 -21.17 -56.77 8.52
CA THR A 955 -21.77 -58.09 8.26
C THR A 955 -23.20 -58.23 8.80
N ILE A 956 -23.52 -57.54 9.89
CA ILE A 956 -24.88 -57.49 10.47
C ILE A 956 -25.71 -56.39 9.77
N ALA A 957 -25.08 -55.30 9.30
CA ALA A 957 -25.72 -54.23 8.53
C ALA A 957 -26.24 -54.73 7.17
N GLN A 958 -25.49 -55.58 6.45
CA GLN A 958 -25.96 -56.22 5.21
C GLN A 958 -27.21 -57.10 5.43
N GLN A 959 -27.32 -57.81 6.55
CA GLN A 959 -28.51 -58.60 6.91
C GLN A 959 -29.73 -57.72 7.23
N ASN A 960 -29.49 -56.46 7.60
CA ASN A 960 -30.52 -55.47 7.94
C ASN A 960 -30.69 -54.38 6.87
N PHE A 961 -30.19 -54.61 5.64
CA PHE A 961 -30.31 -53.69 4.50
C PHE A 961 -31.75 -53.19 4.31
N ASN A 962 -32.72 -54.12 4.26
CA ASN A 962 -34.13 -53.78 4.08
C ASN A 962 -34.65 -52.90 5.23
N ILE A 963 -34.21 -53.14 6.48
CA ILE A 963 -34.63 -52.35 7.65
C ILE A 963 -34.09 -50.92 7.57
N VAL A 964 -32.84 -50.75 7.14
CA VAL A 964 -32.22 -49.44 6.95
C VAL A 964 -32.87 -48.69 5.79
N GLN A 965 -33.02 -49.36 4.64
CA GLN A 965 -33.66 -48.79 3.45
C GLN A 965 -35.10 -48.36 3.75
N ASP A 966 -35.89 -49.24 4.36
CA ASP A 966 -37.27 -48.95 4.76
C ASP A 966 -37.33 -47.79 5.77
N ALA A 967 -36.40 -47.73 6.71
CA ALA A 967 -36.33 -46.65 7.69
C ALA A 967 -35.98 -45.30 7.05
N ILE A 968 -35.04 -45.26 6.09
CA ILE A 968 -34.71 -44.05 5.31
C ILE A 968 -35.93 -43.62 4.52
N ILE A 969 -36.54 -44.51 3.73
CA ILE A 969 -37.69 -44.19 2.89
C ILE A 969 -38.88 -43.73 3.74
N LYS A 970 -39.14 -44.40 4.86
CA LYS A 970 -40.18 -44.00 5.80
C LYS A 970 -39.90 -42.61 6.37
N GLU A 971 -38.67 -42.30 6.78
CA GLU A 971 -38.32 -40.98 7.31
C GLU A 971 -38.41 -39.88 6.24
N LEU A 972 -37.99 -40.15 5.01
CA LEU A 972 -38.17 -39.27 3.85
C LEU A 972 -39.66 -38.97 3.63
N ASP A 973 -40.48 -40.02 3.57
CA ASP A 973 -41.92 -39.92 3.30
C ASP A 973 -42.67 -39.27 4.47
N ASP A 974 -42.32 -39.58 5.72
CA ASP A 974 -42.88 -38.97 6.93
C ASP A 974 -42.41 -37.51 7.07
N GLY A 975 -41.16 -37.21 6.70
CA GLY A 975 -40.59 -35.86 6.62
C GLY A 975 -41.35 -34.96 5.67
N LYS A 976 -41.67 -35.49 4.49
CA LYS A 976 -42.48 -34.83 3.49
C LYS A 976 -43.94 -34.71 3.90
N ARG A 977 -44.58 -35.79 4.38
CA ARG A 977 -45.99 -35.80 4.82
C ARG A 977 -46.23 -34.82 5.96
N ASN A 978 -45.31 -34.76 6.93
CA ASN A 978 -45.41 -33.87 8.09
C ASN A 978 -44.90 -32.45 7.81
N ASN A 979 -44.52 -32.12 6.56
CA ASN A 979 -44.05 -30.79 6.18
C ASN A 979 -42.88 -30.27 7.05
N ARG A 980 -42.01 -31.16 7.53
CA ARG A 980 -40.93 -30.81 8.50
C ARG A 980 -39.88 -29.85 7.92
N TYR A 981 -39.76 -29.82 6.59
CA TYR A 981 -38.75 -29.09 5.85
C TYR A 981 -39.37 -27.98 4.98
N GLN A 982 -40.41 -27.31 5.47
CA GLN A 982 -40.93 -26.11 4.81
C GLN A 982 -39.90 -24.99 4.84
N LEU A 983 -39.94 -24.15 3.81
CA LEU A 983 -39.16 -22.92 3.78
C LEU A 983 -39.65 -22.00 4.89
N LYS A 984 -38.76 -21.64 5.81
CA LYS A 984 -39.00 -20.60 6.80
C LYS A 984 -38.30 -19.33 6.33
N ASP A 985 -38.94 -18.18 6.51
CA ASP A 985 -38.40 -16.90 6.02
C ASP A 985 -37.02 -16.56 6.60
N ASN A 986 -36.74 -17.01 7.84
CA ASN A 986 -35.45 -16.79 8.50
C ASN A 986 -34.29 -17.64 7.93
N LEU A 987 -34.56 -18.59 7.02
CA LEU A 987 -33.53 -19.41 6.36
C LEU A 987 -33.05 -18.80 5.04
N LEU A 988 -33.78 -17.83 4.49
CA LEU A 988 -33.36 -17.12 3.29
C LEU A 988 -32.35 -16.04 3.67
N LEU A 989 -31.29 -15.93 2.87
CA LEU A 989 -30.32 -14.86 3.04
C LEU A 989 -30.98 -13.52 2.67
N ASN A 990 -30.56 -12.46 3.36
CA ASN A 990 -30.94 -11.13 2.93
C ASN A 990 -30.17 -10.81 1.64
N PRO A 991 -30.82 -10.31 0.57
CA PRO A 991 -30.13 -9.86 -0.62
C PRO A 991 -28.97 -8.89 -0.34
N SER A 992 -29.06 -8.07 0.72
CA SER A 992 -27.99 -7.20 1.18
C SER A 992 -26.70 -7.90 1.63
N ASP A 993 -26.76 -9.19 1.96
CA ASP A 993 -25.59 -9.95 2.40
C ASP A 993 -24.71 -10.37 1.20
N SER A 994 -25.24 -10.23 -0.02
CA SER A 994 -24.51 -10.50 -1.26
C SER A 994 -23.60 -9.31 -1.62
N LYS A 995 -22.30 -9.59 -1.77
CA LYS A 995 -21.32 -8.60 -2.25
C LYS A 995 -21.74 -7.97 -3.58
N ASN A 996 -22.21 -8.78 -4.54
CA ASN A 996 -22.64 -8.31 -5.85
C ASN A 996 -23.81 -7.32 -5.79
N VAL A 997 -24.72 -7.46 -4.82
CA VAL A 997 -25.83 -6.53 -4.60
C VAL A 997 -25.31 -5.22 -3.97
N MET A 998 -24.44 -5.32 -2.97
CA MET A 998 -23.89 -4.14 -2.28
C MET A 998 -22.95 -3.31 -3.16
N GLU A 999 -22.28 -3.91 -4.14
CA GLU A 999 -21.48 -3.19 -5.14
C GLU A 999 -22.32 -2.20 -5.97
N LYS A 1000 -23.62 -2.49 -6.19
CA LYS A 1000 -24.53 -1.61 -6.93
C LYS A 1000 -24.85 -0.30 -6.23
N LEU A 1001 -24.68 -0.22 -4.91
CA LEU A 1001 -24.85 1.02 -4.15
C LEU A 1001 -23.76 2.06 -4.48
N GLY A 1002 -22.57 1.61 -4.90
CA GLY A 1002 -21.40 2.45 -5.18
C GLY A 1002 -20.69 2.95 -3.92
N CYS A 1003 -19.71 3.83 -4.12
CA CYS A 1003 -18.92 4.45 -3.07
C CYS A 1003 -19.79 5.47 -2.31
N THR A 1004 -20.11 5.20 -1.06
CA THR A 1004 -20.99 6.02 -0.21
C THR A 1004 -20.21 6.97 0.69
N GLU A 1005 -18.98 7.33 0.29
CA GLU A 1005 -18.19 8.35 0.98
C GLU A 1005 -18.81 9.73 0.78
N PRO A 1006 -19.04 10.53 1.84
CA PRO A 1006 -19.62 11.86 1.73
C PRO A 1006 -18.57 12.94 1.50
N CYS A 1007 -18.86 13.89 0.61
CA CYS A 1007 -18.04 15.07 0.42
C CYS A 1007 -18.01 15.88 1.72
N TYR A 1008 -16.82 16.20 2.21
CA TYR A 1008 -16.64 16.95 3.45
C TYR A 1008 -17.42 18.30 3.50
N TRP A 1009 -17.58 18.94 2.34
CA TRP A 1009 -18.13 20.29 2.27
C TRP A 1009 -19.64 20.33 2.05
N CYS A 1010 -20.19 19.50 1.18
CA CYS A 1010 -21.62 19.50 0.89
C CYS A 1010 -22.35 18.24 1.34
N GLY A 1011 -21.64 17.21 1.81
CA GLY A 1011 -22.24 15.92 2.20
C GLY A 1011 -22.71 15.06 1.02
N ALA A 1012 -22.49 15.50 -0.23
CA ALA A 1012 -22.86 14.73 -1.42
C ALA A 1012 -22.04 13.44 -1.49
N LEU A 1013 -22.70 12.32 -1.73
CA LEU A 1013 -22.06 10.99 -1.75
C LEU A 1013 -21.31 10.77 -3.07
N CYS A 1014 -20.13 10.15 -3.01
CA CYS A 1014 -19.36 9.73 -4.18
C CYS A 1014 -20.23 8.91 -5.14
N CYS A 1015 -19.98 8.94 -6.45
CA CYS A 1015 -20.71 8.16 -7.47
C CYS A 1015 -19.90 6.97 -8.04
N GLU A 1016 -18.62 6.85 -7.69
CA GLU A 1016 -17.73 5.79 -8.18
C GLU A 1016 -18.10 4.39 -7.66
N PRO A 1017 -17.56 3.31 -8.25
CA PRO A 1017 -17.72 1.95 -7.75
C PRO A 1017 -17.24 1.80 -6.29
N ARG A 1018 -17.89 0.93 -5.51
CA ARG A 1018 -17.50 0.68 -4.12
C ARG A 1018 -16.06 0.13 -4.06
N GLY A 1019 -15.20 0.68 -3.20
CA GLY A 1019 -13.80 0.24 -3.05
C GLY A 1019 -12.80 0.80 -4.07
N HIS A 1020 -13.19 1.79 -4.88
CA HIS A 1020 -12.35 2.35 -5.95
C HIS A 1020 -11.00 2.95 -5.51
N VAL A 1021 -10.84 3.25 -4.22
CA VAL A 1021 -9.62 3.86 -3.64
C VAL A 1021 -8.48 2.84 -3.45
N ASN A 1022 -8.78 1.54 -3.46
CA ASN A 1022 -7.84 0.45 -3.15
C ASN A 1022 -7.19 -0.22 -4.38
N GLY A 1023 -7.55 0.19 -5.61
CA GLY A 1023 -6.97 -0.34 -6.86
C GLY A 1023 -5.99 0.64 -7.53
N ASP A 1024 -5.15 0.14 -8.43
CA ASP A 1024 -4.21 0.99 -9.20
C ASP A 1024 -4.89 1.58 -10.46
N GLY A 1025 -4.95 2.91 -10.56
CA GLY A 1025 -5.43 3.64 -11.76
C GLY A 1025 -6.29 4.89 -11.51
N LEU A 1026 -6.93 5.38 -12.58
CA LEU A 1026 -7.74 6.60 -12.74
C LEU A 1026 -8.96 6.72 -11.81
N PHE A 1027 -9.23 5.71 -10.99
CA PHE A 1027 -10.39 5.62 -10.12
C PHE A 1027 -10.07 5.96 -8.66
N LYS A 1028 -8.92 6.55 -8.30
CA LYS A 1028 -8.66 6.99 -6.90
C LYS A 1028 -9.35 8.30 -6.47
N ILE A 1029 -10.10 8.95 -7.36
CA ILE A 1029 -10.75 10.24 -7.08
C ILE A 1029 -12.25 10.04 -6.83
N HIS A 1030 -12.74 10.54 -5.70
CA HIS A 1030 -14.16 10.66 -5.39
C HIS A 1030 -14.81 11.71 -6.30
N ARG A 1031 -15.79 11.30 -7.09
CA ARG A 1031 -16.60 12.19 -7.94
C ARG A 1031 -18.03 12.22 -7.43
N THR A 1032 -18.68 13.37 -7.48
CA THR A 1032 -20.09 13.51 -7.09
C THR A 1032 -20.71 14.75 -7.74
N ASP A 1033 -22.03 14.79 -7.82
CA ASP A 1033 -22.76 16.02 -8.14
C ASP A 1033 -22.91 16.84 -6.85
N HIS A 1034 -22.05 17.85 -6.68
CA HIS A 1034 -22.00 18.61 -5.43
C HIS A 1034 -23.27 19.42 -5.21
N GLN A 1035 -23.76 19.39 -3.97
CA GLN A 1035 -25.04 19.99 -3.57
C GLN A 1035 -24.85 21.27 -2.71
N PRO A 1036 -25.92 22.06 -2.45
CA PRO A 1036 -25.87 23.20 -1.54
C PRO A 1036 -25.25 22.81 -0.19
N ARG A 1037 -24.19 23.53 0.22
CA ARG A 1037 -23.39 23.14 1.39
C ARG A 1037 -24.11 23.25 2.72
N GLY A 1038 -25.13 24.10 2.80
CA GLY A 1038 -25.98 24.22 3.96
C GLY A 1038 -26.77 22.95 4.26
N LEU A 1039 -26.94 22.04 3.29
CA LEU A 1039 -27.49 20.70 3.55
C LEU A 1039 -26.61 19.95 4.57
N ASN A 1040 -25.29 20.02 4.43
CA ASN A 1040 -24.32 19.45 5.38
C ASN A 1040 -23.92 20.44 6.50
N GLY A 1041 -24.79 21.40 6.82
CA GLY A 1041 -24.62 22.32 7.95
C GLY A 1041 -23.48 23.34 7.80
N LYS A 1042 -22.97 23.60 6.58
CA LYS A 1042 -21.99 24.69 6.39
C LYS A 1042 -22.69 26.06 6.41
N TYR A 1043 -22.03 27.02 7.05
CA TYR A 1043 -22.58 28.35 7.31
C TYR A 1043 -21.56 29.46 7.05
N ASN A 1044 -22.07 30.68 6.89
CA ASN A 1044 -21.27 31.89 6.88
C ASN A 1044 -20.80 32.20 8.30
N THR A 1045 -19.49 32.27 8.51
CA THR A 1045 -18.88 32.46 9.84
C THR A 1045 -19.32 33.75 10.54
N ASP A 1046 -19.61 34.80 9.78
CA ASP A 1046 -19.92 36.12 10.33
C ASP A 1046 -21.41 36.22 10.70
N SER A 1047 -22.31 35.78 9.80
CA SER A 1047 -23.76 35.88 10.02
C SER A 1047 -24.36 34.69 10.78
N LYS A 1048 -23.65 33.54 10.78
CA LYS A 1048 -24.11 32.19 11.18
C LYS A 1048 -25.26 31.62 10.33
N GLU A 1049 -25.48 32.15 9.13
CA GLU A 1049 -26.53 31.70 8.21
C GLU A 1049 -26.05 30.51 7.36
N LEU A 1050 -26.92 29.54 7.09
CA LEU A 1050 -26.62 28.40 6.23
C LEU A 1050 -26.26 28.83 4.78
N GLN A 1051 -25.28 28.16 4.18
CA GLN A 1051 -24.79 28.49 2.84
C GLN A 1051 -25.59 27.82 1.73
N THR A 1052 -26.01 28.60 0.73
CA THR A 1052 -26.86 28.14 -0.38
C THR A 1052 -26.08 27.62 -1.59
N GLN A 1053 -24.78 27.94 -1.70
CA GLN A 1053 -23.94 27.58 -2.85
C GLN A 1053 -23.40 26.14 -2.76
N ALA A 1054 -23.35 25.45 -3.90
CA ALA A 1054 -22.66 24.17 -4.04
C ALA A 1054 -21.13 24.33 -4.05
N CYS A 1055 -20.40 23.25 -3.74
CA CYS A 1055 -18.93 23.30 -3.63
C CYS A 1055 -18.21 23.66 -4.92
N HIS A 1056 -18.77 23.28 -6.07
CA HIS A 1056 -18.19 23.55 -7.38
C HIS A 1056 -18.40 25.01 -7.82
N ASP A 1057 -19.41 25.71 -7.27
CA ASP A 1057 -19.72 27.12 -7.58
C ASP A 1057 -18.93 28.13 -6.72
N ILE A 1058 -18.19 27.65 -5.73
CA ILE A 1058 -17.38 28.51 -4.88
C ILE A 1058 -16.20 29.02 -5.71
N SER A 1059 -16.04 30.34 -5.70
CA SER A 1059 -14.85 30.97 -6.27
C SER A 1059 -13.59 30.42 -5.60
N ASP A 1060 -12.61 30.06 -6.42
CA ASP A 1060 -11.30 29.57 -5.99
C ASP A 1060 -10.60 30.48 -4.97
N ASP A 1061 -10.92 31.77 -4.99
CA ASP A 1061 -10.39 32.78 -4.08
C ASP A 1061 -11.23 33.01 -2.81
N THR A 1062 -12.27 32.20 -2.58
CA THR A 1062 -13.08 32.26 -1.35
C THR A 1062 -12.26 31.74 -0.16
N ASN A 1063 -12.29 32.46 0.96
CA ASN A 1063 -11.69 32.00 2.21
C ASN A 1063 -12.58 30.94 2.86
N MET A 1064 -11.98 29.81 3.20
CA MET A 1064 -12.62 28.63 3.78
C MET A 1064 -11.99 28.35 5.14
N HIS A 1065 -12.83 28.14 6.15
CA HIS A 1065 -12.39 27.80 7.50
C HIS A 1065 -12.36 26.28 7.64
N TYR A 1066 -11.17 25.71 7.80
CA TYR A 1066 -10.96 24.28 8.01
C TYR A 1066 -9.92 24.07 9.11
N GLN A 1067 -10.22 23.25 10.12
CA GLN A 1067 -9.34 22.97 11.26
C GLN A 1067 -8.72 24.22 11.92
N LYS A 1068 -9.53 25.26 12.16
CA LYS A 1068 -9.11 26.58 12.71
C LYS A 1068 -8.12 27.37 11.83
N LYS A 1069 -7.91 26.98 10.58
CA LYS A 1069 -7.11 27.71 9.58
C LYS A 1069 -8.02 28.29 8.51
N ILE A 1070 -7.69 29.48 8.04
CA ILE A 1070 -8.34 30.12 6.90
C ILE A 1070 -7.46 29.85 5.68
N LYS A 1071 -8.03 29.17 4.67
CA LYS A 1071 -7.35 28.89 3.41
C LYS A 1071 -8.24 29.25 2.23
N LYS A 1072 -7.65 29.57 1.08
CA LYS A 1072 -8.42 29.77 -0.17
C LYS A 1072 -9.02 28.44 -0.64
N TRP A 1073 -10.21 28.46 -1.23
CA TRP A 1073 -10.89 27.25 -1.69
C TRP A 1073 -10.05 26.44 -2.68
N LYS A 1074 -9.34 27.10 -3.59
CA LYS A 1074 -8.38 26.47 -4.51
C LYS A 1074 -7.21 25.76 -3.83
N ILE A 1075 -6.88 26.16 -2.61
CA ILE A 1075 -5.80 25.57 -1.80
C ILE A 1075 -6.37 24.35 -1.07
N ALA A 1076 -7.53 24.50 -0.44
CA ALA A 1076 -8.22 23.40 0.22
C ALA A 1076 -8.48 22.23 -0.75
N LYS A 1077 -8.99 22.49 -1.96
CA LYS A 1077 -9.21 21.46 -3.00
C LYS A 1077 -7.93 20.69 -3.38
N SER A 1078 -6.78 21.35 -3.39
CA SER A 1078 -5.51 20.74 -3.85
C SER A 1078 -4.70 20.08 -2.73
N GLU A 1079 -4.87 20.51 -1.49
CA GLU A 1079 -4.06 20.05 -0.35
C GLU A 1079 -4.85 19.14 0.59
N ASP A 1080 -6.06 19.56 0.95
CA ASP A 1080 -6.84 18.93 2.03
C ASP A 1080 -7.90 17.95 1.48
N PHE A 1081 -8.26 18.06 0.20
CA PHE A 1081 -9.31 17.26 -0.47
C PHE A 1081 -8.90 16.87 -1.91
N ASN A 1082 -7.64 16.48 -2.12
CA ASN A 1082 -7.07 16.19 -3.44
C ASN A 1082 -7.57 14.86 -4.06
N ASP A 1083 -8.18 14.04 -3.23
CA ASP A 1083 -8.91 12.82 -3.53
C ASP A 1083 -10.37 13.09 -3.95
N TRP A 1084 -10.82 14.35 -3.99
CA TRP A 1084 -12.16 14.74 -4.42
C TRP A 1084 -12.15 15.63 -5.67
N GLU A 1085 -13.01 15.35 -6.64
CA GLU A 1085 -13.24 16.23 -7.79
C GLU A 1085 -14.39 17.20 -7.51
N PHE A 1086 -14.10 18.50 -7.56
CA PHE A 1086 -15.08 19.58 -7.35
C PHE A 1086 -15.47 20.26 -8.67
N LYS A 1087 -16.02 19.48 -9.59
CA LYS A 1087 -16.58 19.96 -10.87
C LYS A 1087 -18.00 19.44 -11.04
N PRO A 1088 -18.87 20.17 -11.77
CA PRO A 1088 -20.19 19.68 -12.09
C PRO A 1088 -20.10 18.46 -13.01
N LEU A 1089 -20.94 17.44 -12.77
CA LEU A 1089 -21.06 16.28 -13.64
C LEU A 1089 -21.93 16.64 -14.85
N LYS A 1090 -21.43 16.34 -16.06
CA LYS A 1090 -22.01 16.79 -17.34
C LYS A 1090 -23.41 16.23 -17.67
N TYR A 1091 -23.99 15.38 -16.82
CA TYR A 1091 -25.21 14.58 -17.08
C TYR A 1091 -26.29 14.66 -15.97
N SER A 1092 -26.11 15.46 -14.92
CA SER A 1092 -26.93 15.40 -13.69
C SER A 1092 -27.84 16.60 -13.40
N ASP A 1093 -28.19 17.41 -14.41
CA ASP A 1093 -28.96 18.66 -14.20
C ASP A 1093 -30.23 18.48 -13.34
N ASP A 1094 -31.00 17.40 -13.53
CA ASP A 1094 -32.24 17.17 -12.76
C ASP A 1094 -31.99 16.80 -11.28
N LEU A 1095 -30.91 16.09 -10.96
CA LEU A 1095 -30.60 15.72 -9.57
C LEU A 1095 -30.06 16.93 -8.80
N SER A 1096 -29.24 17.76 -9.46
CA SER A 1096 -28.79 19.05 -8.94
C SER A 1096 -29.97 19.98 -8.62
N VAL A 1097 -30.98 20.05 -9.51
CA VAL A 1097 -32.22 20.78 -9.26
C VAL A 1097 -32.96 20.22 -8.04
N LEU A 1098 -33.04 18.89 -7.88
CA LEU A 1098 -33.66 18.27 -6.71
C LEU A 1098 -32.91 18.61 -5.41
N MET A 1099 -31.58 18.68 -5.41
CA MET A 1099 -30.80 19.07 -4.23
C MET A 1099 -31.05 20.52 -3.82
N ARG A 1100 -31.23 21.44 -4.78
CA ARG A 1100 -31.66 22.81 -4.51
C ARG A 1100 -33.06 22.85 -3.90
N TRP A 1101 -33.98 22.02 -4.38
CA TRP A 1101 -35.31 21.87 -3.80
C TRP A 1101 -35.26 21.36 -2.35
N PHE A 1102 -34.46 20.33 -2.06
CA PHE A 1102 -34.28 19.86 -0.68
C PHE A 1102 -33.77 20.95 0.25
N PHE A 1103 -32.79 21.75 -0.20
CA PHE A 1103 -32.28 22.83 0.62
C PHE A 1103 -33.34 23.91 0.87
N HIS A 1104 -34.13 24.28 -0.15
CA HIS A 1104 -35.26 25.18 -0.01
C HIS A 1104 -36.30 24.67 1.00
N GLU A 1105 -36.61 23.37 0.99
CA GLU A 1105 -37.61 22.80 1.90
C GLU A 1105 -37.12 22.58 3.35
N LEU A 1106 -35.81 22.38 3.54
CA LEU A 1106 -35.26 21.88 4.80
C LEU A 1106 -34.40 22.89 5.55
N HIS A 1107 -33.99 24.02 4.95
CA HIS A 1107 -33.00 24.91 5.56
C HIS A 1107 -33.40 25.42 6.95
N GLU A 1108 -34.69 25.63 7.22
CA GLU A 1108 -35.16 26.06 8.55
C GLU A 1108 -34.95 24.98 9.61
N LYS A 1109 -35.36 23.74 9.33
CA LYS A 1109 -35.16 22.63 10.27
C LYS A 1109 -33.68 22.25 10.40
N LEU A 1110 -32.92 22.29 9.31
CA LEU A 1110 -31.47 22.07 9.35
C LEU A 1110 -30.78 23.13 10.22
N ALA A 1111 -31.19 24.39 10.13
CA ALA A 1111 -30.65 25.45 10.97
C ALA A 1111 -30.88 25.16 12.47
N VAL A 1112 -32.06 24.68 12.85
CA VAL A 1112 -32.33 24.24 14.23
C VAL A 1112 -31.44 23.05 14.62
N SER A 1113 -31.36 22.01 13.80
CA SER A 1113 -30.57 20.81 14.11
C SER A 1113 -29.07 21.08 14.24
N TYR A 1114 -28.54 22.04 13.47
CA TYR A 1114 -27.14 22.45 13.56
C TYR A 1114 -26.88 23.61 14.54
N ASN A 1115 -27.93 24.16 15.18
CA ASN A 1115 -27.85 25.35 16.03
C ASN A 1115 -27.28 26.59 15.30
N LEU A 1116 -27.83 26.89 14.12
CA LEU A 1116 -27.44 27.94 13.19
C LEU A 1116 -28.63 28.82 12.80
N LYS A 1117 -28.40 29.90 12.04
CA LYS A 1117 -29.46 30.71 11.44
C LYS A 1117 -29.87 30.17 10.09
N VAL A 1118 -31.12 30.43 9.72
CA VAL A 1118 -31.67 30.11 8.39
C VAL A 1118 -30.85 30.78 7.28
N ALA A 1119 -30.91 30.23 6.07
CA ALA A 1119 -30.21 30.80 4.91
C ALA A 1119 -30.75 32.21 4.58
N ASN A 1120 -29.87 33.08 4.08
CA ASN A 1120 -30.27 34.41 3.62
C ASN A 1120 -31.24 34.29 2.43
N GLU A 1121 -32.38 34.99 2.50
CA GLU A 1121 -33.47 34.88 1.51
C GLU A 1121 -33.04 35.29 0.09
N SER A 1122 -32.18 36.31 -0.03
CA SER A 1122 -31.66 36.76 -1.33
C SER A 1122 -30.68 35.76 -1.97
N ASP A 1123 -29.86 35.09 -1.14
CA ASP A 1123 -28.94 34.05 -1.60
C ASP A 1123 -29.67 32.73 -1.87
N LEU A 1124 -30.77 32.46 -1.17
CA LEU A 1124 -31.66 31.33 -1.44
C LEU A 1124 -32.35 31.51 -2.79
N TYR A 1125 -32.88 32.70 -3.07
CA TYR A 1125 -33.48 33.04 -4.37
C TYR A 1125 -32.46 33.00 -5.52
N ARG A 1126 -31.20 33.39 -5.27
CA ARG A 1126 -30.16 33.41 -6.31
C ARG A 1126 -29.60 32.02 -6.63
N ASN A 1127 -29.25 31.24 -5.60
CA ASN A 1127 -28.47 30.00 -5.77
C ASN A 1127 -29.32 28.73 -5.69
N CYS A 1128 -30.54 28.82 -5.15
CA CYS A 1128 -31.46 27.70 -5.03
C CYS A 1128 -32.78 27.94 -5.79
N LYS A 1129 -32.77 28.83 -6.79
CA LYS A 1129 -33.92 29.06 -7.65
C LYS A 1129 -34.36 27.76 -8.32
N LEU A 1130 -35.65 27.48 -8.26
CA LEU A 1130 -36.26 26.34 -8.91
C LEU A 1130 -36.85 26.81 -10.25
N ASP A 1131 -36.22 26.41 -11.35
CA ASP A 1131 -36.70 26.71 -12.70
C ASP A 1131 -37.76 25.70 -13.19
N LYS A 1132 -38.04 24.66 -12.38
CA LYS A 1132 -39.04 23.61 -12.60
C LYS A 1132 -39.87 23.42 -11.32
N ASP A 1133 -41.15 23.10 -11.45
CA ASP A 1133 -41.97 22.68 -10.30
C ASP A 1133 -41.54 21.28 -9.83
N TYR A 1134 -41.75 20.97 -8.54
CA TYR A 1134 -41.47 19.69 -7.90
C TYR A 1134 -41.95 18.50 -8.75
N ARG A 1135 -43.16 18.58 -9.31
CA ARG A 1135 -43.72 17.50 -10.14
C ARG A 1135 -42.91 17.26 -11.40
N GLU A 1136 -42.43 18.31 -12.06
CA GLU A 1136 -41.63 18.21 -13.28
C GLU A 1136 -40.26 17.60 -13.00
N ILE A 1137 -39.63 17.99 -11.88
CA ILE A 1137 -38.35 17.42 -11.41
C ILE A 1137 -38.49 15.91 -11.19
N ILE A 1138 -39.53 15.49 -10.44
CA ILE A 1138 -39.75 14.08 -10.12
C ILE A 1138 -40.11 13.27 -11.37
N ILE A 1139 -40.88 13.82 -12.33
CA ILE A 1139 -41.19 13.14 -13.60
C ILE A 1139 -39.91 12.91 -14.41
N ALA A 1140 -39.05 13.92 -14.55
CA ALA A 1140 -37.79 13.80 -15.28
C ALA A 1140 -36.88 12.71 -14.68
N LEU A 1141 -36.72 12.69 -13.36
CA LEU A 1141 -35.92 11.68 -12.65
C LEU A 1141 -36.55 10.28 -12.73
N LYS A 1142 -37.88 10.16 -12.69
CA LYS A 1142 -38.58 8.88 -12.88
C LYS A 1142 -38.39 8.31 -14.29
N ASN A 1143 -38.32 9.16 -15.32
CA ASN A 1143 -38.04 8.72 -16.69
C ASN A 1143 -36.61 8.19 -16.82
N LYS A 1144 -35.61 8.86 -16.22
CA LYS A 1144 -34.21 8.39 -16.21
C LYS A 1144 -34.00 7.01 -15.56
N ILE A 1145 -34.86 6.61 -14.62
CA ILE A 1145 -34.81 5.26 -14.01
C ILE A 1145 -35.42 4.20 -14.93
N ARG A 1146 -36.42 4.58 -15.75
CA ARG A 1146 -37.17 3.67 -16.62
C ARG A 1146 -36.40 3.33 -17.90
N ASP A 1147 -35.76 4.33 -18.50
CA ASP A 1147 -34.82 4.18 -19.62
C ASP A 1147 -33.56 3.41 -19.16
#